data_AF-A0AAW6JQU5-F1
#
_entry.id   AF-A0AAW6JQU5-F1
#
_cell.length_a   1.000
_cell.length_b   1.000
_cell.length_c   1.000
_cell.angle_alpha   90.00
_cell.angle_beta   90.00
_cell.angle_gamma   90.00
#
_symmetry.space_group_name_H-M   'P 1'
#
loop_
_entity.id
_entity.type
_entity.pdbx_description
1 polymer ?
#
loop_
_entity_poly.entity_id
_entity_poly.type
_entity_poly.pdbx_seq_one_letter_code
_entity_poly.pdbx_strand_id
1 'polypeptide(L)'
;MTFEKFVCWNLENIRRVMDVEATQAQDHIFLATHHPIKMYLQELIRDNSSGLPYNEQQFLKDFLAEKDFAFVPVLGTSGTGKSHLIRWLAANIQSTPQRKVLLIPKIGTNLKDIINLILQGMEGQKFDEYRQRINRATNTLTETQARIQLLNQLAAAVGDNGKRDKSKLTDEENYLIGELDSLLYDPFFRENYWLKDNGIIHKLVIHIIGYRDTLEIVEERREFSLDDLPNDVHHIQKAGEKSRSFYTELWSNDDIKKITVDWLNLHLNEAITQVLNLGREDLQRLMCEVRETLAEQGIELVLLIEDFSKLQGIDRELLEAVLARPQQPGSKPLCAIRTALACTTGYFKALIDTVKQRVTFSVNLDVEKIGEQSLVTQADIQEFVSKYLNAVRLENEVILNWASSHQQADLNAESLTNACRDCGYQEACHAGFGAVNEIGLYPFNAVALKQMFAKVNQKEFNPRILIKDVLKYTLENGYDHIQKGLFPSVSLQKHFGKMRLSAMLQQDINIKDPQNFDRRQVLLDLWDDGDELCDLPTELHTAFNVPPIGVGVRIKQPPKPITTVGEQKLEKTYKTESDPVVKTSTKIEGIPENLAKKIEILNGWNNQNILPQVEVAKEVREFIFPAIVQHIQWDNEMLLEKTFASNSSKYFKQRNIVFYSPRVTRETIAGVKLSLPLNPDDADDFRETVIAFQGILFYSHYKHWKFKDGDRYFRTYSKQLEKWSQYVLAAIRRYPRESGEPWNPLPAALELLAIGSKYLSKINFIFFSKFSNDFFNIVH
;
A
#
# COMPACT_ATOMS: atom_id res chain seq x y z
N MET A 1 31.78 25.54 1.53
CA MET A 1 30.56 25.54 2.36
C MET A 1 30.39 24.14 2.92
N THR A 2 29.87 23.96 4.14
CA THR A 2 29.64 22.63 4.72
C THR A 2 28.30 22.08 4.23
N PHE A 3 28.25 20.80 3.84
CA PHE A 3 27.02 20.11 3.45
C PHE A 3 26.21 19.75 4.71
N GLU A 4 25.72 20.77 5.41
CA GLU A 4 25.00 20.68 6.68
C GLU A 4 23.72 21.53 6.57
N LYS A 5 22.58 21.03 7.06
CA LYS A 5 21.28 21.74 7.05
C LYS A 5 20.84 22.23 5.66
N PHE A 6 21.33 21.58 4.61
CA PHE A 6 21.08 21.97 3.23
C PHE A 6 19.92 21.17 2.63
N VAL A 7 18.98 21.87 2.00
CA VAL A 7 17.85 21.27 1.29
C VAL A 7 17.89 21.74 -0.16
N CYS A 8 17.91 20.80 -1.11
CA CYS A 8 17.99 21.10 -2.54
C CYS A 8 16.63 21.08 -3.27
N TRP A 9 15.53 21.03 -2.53
CA TRP A 9 14.17 21.00 -3.08
C TRP A 9 13.27 22.06 -2.44
N ASN A 10 12.10 22.30 -3.05
CA ASN A 10 11.04 23.17 -2.51
C ASN A 10 9.74 22.35 -2.35
N LEU A 11 8.98 22.64 -1.28
CA LEU A 11 7.64 22.09 -1.02
C LEU A 11 6.66 22.28 -2.19
N GLU A 12 6.71 23.42 -2.89
CA GLU A 12 5.84 23.66 -4.06
C GLU A 12 6.13 22.66 -5.19
N ASN A 13 7.41 22.42 -5.48
CA ASN A 13 7.82 21.45 -6.49
C ASN A 13 7.49 20.02 -6.09
N ILE A 14 7.60 19.66 -4.81
CA ILE A 14 7.18 18.35 -4.32
C ILE A 14 5.69 18.12 -4.60
N ARG A 15 4.83 19.07 -4.25
CA ARG A 15 3.39 18.98 -4.51
C ARG A 15 3.10 18.90 -6.01
N ARG A 16 3.78 19.69 -6.82
CA ARG A 16 3.59 19.69 -8.28
C ARG A 16 4.03 18.39 -8.96
N VAL A 17 5.15 17.79 -8.54
CA VAL A 17 5.76 16.63 -9.20
C VAL A 17 5.30 15.29 -8.63
N MET A 18 5.01 15.24 -7.32
CA MET A 18 4.74 13.99 -6.59
C MET A 18 3.28 13.85 -6.13
N ASP A 19 2.36 14.66 -6.66
CA ASP A 19 0.93 14.49 -6.41
C ASP A 19 0.34 13.37 -7.27
N VAL A 20 0.09 12.23 -6.63
CA VAL A 20 -0.50 11.05 -7.24
C VAL A 20 -2.04 11.11 -7.30
N GLU A 21 -2.67 12.10 -6.64
CA GLU A 21 -4.13 12.28 -6.56
C GLU A 21 -4.63 13.34 -7.56
N ALA A 22 -3.75 14.13 -8.15
CA ALA A 22 -4.10 15.11 -9.18
C ALA A 22 -4.67 14.42 -10.44
N THR A 23 -5.76 14.99 -10.98
CA THR A 23 -6.60 14.46 -12.06
C THR A 23 -5.81 14.10 -13.33
N GLN A 24 -4.68 14.77 -13.56
CA GLN A 24 -3.59 14.39 -14.45
C GLN A 24 -2.42 15.36 -14.19
N ALA A 25 -1.17 14.87 -14.08
CA ALA A 25 0.01 15.76 -14.08
C ALA A 25 0.05 16.64 -15.35
N GLN A 26 0.85 17.71 -15.37
CA GLN A 26 1.08 18.44 -16.64
C GLN A 26 2.04 17.63 -17.53
N ASP A 27 1.90 17.73 -18.85
CA ASP A 27 2.65 16.88 -19.80
C ASP A 27 4.17 16.99 -19.64
N HIS A 28 4.69 18.21 -19.42
CA HIS A 28 6.12 18.41 -19.20
C HIS A 28 6.63 17.75 -17.91
N ILE A 29 5.82 17.71 -16.86
CA ILE A 29 6.15 17.02 -15.60
C ILE A 29 6.10 15.51 -15.80
N PHE A 30 5.08 15.02 -16.52
CA PHE A 30 4.95 13.62 -16.86
C PHE A 30 6.16 13.14 -17.67
N LEU A 31 6.56 13.88 -18.71
CA LEU A 31 7.74 13.56 -19.52
C LEU A 31 9.04 13.57 -18.70
N ALA A 32 9.21 14.53 -17.79
CA ALA A 32 10.39 14.64 -16.93
C ALA A 32 10.54 13.47 -15.95
N THR A 33 9.43 12.87 -15.53
CA THR A 33 9.38 11.78 -14.54
C THR A 33 9.12 10.42 -15.17
N HIS A 34 8.95 10.37 -16.50
CA HIS A 34 8.61 9.16 -17.23
C HIS A 34 9.70 8.09 -17.13
N HIS A 35 9.29 6.87 -16.85
CA HIS A 35 10.14 5.69 -16.92
C HIS A 35 9.55 4.71 -17.94
N PRO A 36 10.34 4.22 -18.92
CA PRO A 36 9.85 3.38 -19.98
C PRO A 36 9.20 2.09 -19.49
N ILE A 37 8.08 1.72 -20.11
CA ILE A 37 7.37 0.47 -19.83
C ILE A 37 7.89 -0.64 -20.76
N LYS A 38 8.16 -1.82 -20.20
CA LYS A 38 8.47 -3.03 -20.98
C LYS A 38 7.18 -3.58 -21.58
N MET A 39 7.20 -3.88 -22.87
CA MET A 39 6.03 -4.41 -23.59
C MET A 39 6.46 -5.34 -24.73
N TYR A 40 5.47 -6.04 -25.28
CA TYR A 40 5.66 -6.98 -26.38
C TYR A 40 4.74 -6.64 -27.55
N LEU A 41 5.27 -6.77 -28.77
CA LEU A 41 4.49 -6.68 -30.00
C LEU A 41 3.78 -8.01 -30.27
N GLN A 42 2.49 -7.93 -30.57
CA GLN A 42 1.66 -9.05 -31.03
C GLN A 42 1.06 -8.70 -32.39
N GLU A 43 1.63 -9.30 -33.45
CA GLU A 43 1.23 -9.06 -34.85
C GLU A 43 -0.08 -9.78 -35.23
N LEU A 44 -0.41 -10.92 -34.58
CA LEU A 44 -1.61 -11.71 -34.87
C LEU A 44 -2.29 -12.19 -33.58
N ILE A 45 -3.60 -11.95 -33.47
CA ILE A 45 -4.46 -12.29 -32.31
C ILE A 45 -4.53 -13.82 -32.05
N ARG A 46 -4.03 -14.66 -32.95
CA ARG A 46 -4.23 -16.12 -32.94
C ARG A 46 -3.08 -16.95 -32.36
N ASP A 47 -1.90 -16.39 -32.11
CA ASP A 47 -0.80 -17.16 -31.54
C ASP A 47 -0.50 -16.74 -30.10
N ASN A 48 -0.52 -17.73 -29.20
CA ASN A 48 0.06 -17.64 -27.85
C ASN A 48 1.62 -17.65 -27.91
N SER A 49 2.22 -17.23 -29.02
CA SER A 49 3.67 -17.14 -29.14
C SER A 49 4.17 -15.95 -28.35
N SER A 50 5.27 -16.16 -27.64
CA SER A 50 6.03 -15.15 -26.90
C SER A 50 6.27 -13.94 -27.80
N GLY A 51 5.60 -12.83 -27.50
CA GLY A 51 5.70 -11.61 -28.31
C GLY A 51 7.14 -11.12 -28.42
N LEU A 52 7.44 -10.35 -29.45
CA LEU A 52 8.77 -9.76 -29.63
C LEU A 52 8.95 -8.60 -28.64
N PRO A 53 10.10 -8.48 -27.93
CA PRO A 53 10.37 -7.32 -27.09
C PRO A 53 10.20 -6.03 -27.89
N TYR A 54 9.40 -5.12 -27.36
CA TYR A 54 8.98 -3.91 -28.05
C TYR A 54 9.13 -2.70 -27.12
N ASN A 55 9.60 -1.57 -27.66
CA ASN A 55 9.87 -0.36 -26.87
C ASN A 55 9.00 0.82 -27.32
N GLU A 56 8.87 1.82 -26.46
CA GLU A 56 7.92 2.93 -26.63
C GLU A 56 8.21 3.76 -27.88
N GLN A 57 9.49 3.99 -28.20
CA GLN A 57 9.88 4.74 -29.40
C GLN A 57 9.52 3.98 -30.68
N GLN A 58 9.69 2.66 -30.67
CA GLN A 58 9.32 1.80 -31.79
C GLN A 58 7.80 1.77 -31.97
N PHE A 59 7.05 1.71 -30.85
CA PHE A 59 5.59 1.84 -30.88
C PHE A 59 5.13 3.19 -31.47
N LEU A 60 5.71 4.30 -31.02
CA LEU A 60 5.39 5.63 -31.55
C LEU A 60 5.66 5.70 -33.06
N LYS A 61 6.80 5.18 -33.51
CA LYS A 61 7.18 5.16 -34.92
C LYS A 61 6.23 4.34 -35.76
N ASP A 62 5.94 3.10 -35.36
CA ASP A 62 5.09 2.19 -36.12
C ASP A 62 3.63 2.66 -36.10
N PHE A 63 3.17 3.23 -34.98
CA PHE A 63 1.85 3.84 -34.87
C PHE A 63 1.66 5.00 -35.85
N LEU A 64 2.67 5.87 -36.02
CA LEU A 64 2.61 7.01 -36.94
C LEU A 64 2.95 6.65 -38.39
N ALA A 65 3.61 5.52 -38.65
CA ALA A 65 4.00 5.07 -39.99
C ALA A 65 2.80 4.73 -40.88
N GLU A 66 1.73 4.21 -40.29
CA GLU A 66 0.46 3.95 -40.97
C GLU A 66 -0.17 5.25 -41.45
N LYS A 67 -0.39 5.41 -42.77
CA LYS A 67 -0.81 6.69 -43.35
C LYS A 67 -2.31 6.98 -43.20
N ASP A 68 -3.14 5.96 -43.39
CA ASP A 68 -4.59 6.16 -43.52
C ASP A 68 -5.34 5.70 -42.26
N PHE A 69 -5.01 4.52 -41.74
CA PHE A 69 -5.77 3.89 -40.66
C PHE A 69 -4.85 3.06 -39.75
N ALA A 70 -4.88 3.35 -38.45
CA ALA A 70 -4.28 2.49 -37.44
C ALA A 70 -5.26 2.24 -36.30
N PHE A 71 -5.43 0.98 -35.90
CA PHE A 71 -6.16 0.61 -34.69
C PHE A 71 -5.30 -0.34 -33.85
N VAL A 72 -4.78 0.18 -32.73
CA VAL A 72 -3.81 -0.52 -31.88
C VAL A 72 -4.37 -0.67 -30.47
N PRO A 73 -4.86 -1.86 -30.09
CA PRO A 73 -5.21 -2.15 -28.71
C PRO A 73 -3.93 -2.36 -27.87
N VAL A 74 -3.91 -1.69 -26.73
CA VAL A 74 -2.90 -1.78 -25.67
C VAL A 74 -3.47 -2.65 -24.56
N LEU A 75 -3.01 -3.90 -24.52
CA LEU A 75 -3.54 -4.99 -23.69
C LEU A 75 -2.74 -5.15 -22.40
N GLY A 76 -3.42 -5.55 -21.33
CA GLY A 76 -2.79 -5.86 -20.04
C GLY A 76 -3.77 -5.94 -18.86
N THR A 77 -3.36 -6.60 -17.80
CA THR A 77 -4.06 -6.68 -16.51
C THR A 77 -4.11 -5.32 -15.80
N SER A 78 -4.98 -5.17 -14.79
CA SER A 78 -5.10 -3.90 -14.06
C SER A 78 -3.76 -3.53 -13.41
N GLY A 79 -3.35 -2.26 -13.54
CA GLY A 79 -2.08 -1.78 -12.95
C GLY A 79 -0.81 -1.99 -13.78
N THR A 80 -0.86 -2.63 -14.96
CA THR A 80 0.33 -2.85 -15.81
C THR A 80 0.87 -1.61 -16.52
N GLY A 81 0.26 -0.43 -16.33
CA GLY A 81 0.71 0.82 -16.95
C GLY A 81 0.09 1.16 -18.30
N LYS A 82 -1.01 0.50 -18.73
CA LYS A 82 -1.68 0.78 -20.01
C LYS A 82 -1.99 2.27 -20.24
N SER A 83 -2.64 2.91 -19.27
CA SER A 83 -2.98 4.33 -19.38
C SER A 83 -1.74 5.23 -19.33
N HIS A 84 -0.68 4.79 -18.66
CA HIS A 84 0.60 5.50 -18.67
C HIS A 84 1.22 5.49 -20.08
N LEU A 85 1.14 4.37 -20.80
CA LEU A 85 1.59 4.28 -22.19
C LEU A 85 0.75 5.16 -23.14
N ILE A 86 -0.58 5.15 -23.01
CA ILE A 86 -1.46 6.00 -23.83
C ILE A 86 -1.16 7.48 -23.59
N ARG A 87 -0.93 7.85 -22.33
CA ARG A 87 -0.53 9.20 -21.95
C ARG A 87 0.84 9.58 -22.48
N TRP A 88 1.78 8.64 -22.47
CA TRP A 88 3.09 8.85 -23.09
C TRP A 88 2.98 9.11 -24.59
N LEU A 89 2.12 8.39 -25.32
CA LEU A 89 1.83 8.71 -26.72
C LEU A 89 1.27 10.13 -26.86
N ALA A 90 0.32 10.53 -26.01
CA ALA A 90 -0.29 11.86 -26.09
C ALA A 90 0.73 12.98 -25.89
N ALA A 91 1.67 12.80 -24.96
CA ALA A 91 2.73 13.77 -24.69
C ALA A 91 3.80 13.84 -25.79
N ASN A 92 3.95 12.80 -26.62
CA ASN A 92 4.97 12.72 -27.68
C ASN A 92 4.41 12.96 -29.10
N ILE A 93 3.08 12.88 -29.30
CA ILE A 93 2.45 13.16 -30.59
C ILE A 93 1.95 14.61 -30.59
N GLN A 94 2.60 15.48 -31.35
CA GLN A 94 2.19 16.87 -31.48
C GLN A 94 0.91 17.03 -32.31
N SER A 95 0.04 17.94 -31.88
CA SER A 95 -1.00 18.48 -32.76
C SER A 95 -0.37 19.47 -33.74
N THR A 96 -0.73 19.36 -35.01
CA THR A 96 -0.29 20.25 -36.10
C THR A 96 -1.52 20.80 -36.82
N PRO A 97 -1.40 21.80 -37.70
CA PRO A 97 -2.55 22.27 -38.50
C PRO A 97 -3.23 21.15 -39.30
N GLN A 98 -2.49 20.08 -39.64
CA GLN A 98 -3.00 18.91 -40.36
C GLN A 98 -3.21 17.68 -39.47
N ARG A 99 -2.96 17.74 -38.14
CA ARG A 99 -3.13 16.61 -37.21
C ARG A 99 -3.75 17.06 -35.91
N LYS A 100 -4.88 16.47 -35.55
CA LYS A 100 -5.52 16.68 -34.25
C LYS A 100 -5.32 15.48 -33.33
N VAL A 101 -4.69 15.69 -32.18
CA VAL A 101 -4.45 14.65 -31.18
C VAL A 101 -5.40 14.84 -30.01
N LEU A 102 -6.16 13.81 -29.65
CA LEU A 102 -7.11 13.84 -28.56
C LEU A 102 -6.82 12.70 -27.57
N LEU A 103 -6.52 13.09 -26.33
CA LEU A 103 -6.45 12.18 -25.19
C LEU A 103 -7.85 12.07 -24.57
N ILE A 104 -8.42 10.87 -24.61
CA ILE A 104 -9.69 10.54 -23.98
C ILE A 104 -9.39 9.90 -22.62
N PRO A 105 -9.71 10.59 -21.49
CA PRO A 105 -9.35 10.15 -20.16
C PRO A 105 -10.14 8.90 -19.72
N LYS A 106 -9.70 8.28 -18.62
CA LYS A 106 -10.25 7.04 -18.04
C LYS A 106 -11.75 7.00 -17.72
N ILE A 107 -12.47 8.13 -17.68
CA ILE A 107 -13.81 8.20 -17.07
C ILE A 107 -14.75 9.11 -17.86
N GLY A 108 -15.97 8.62 -18.12
CA GLY A 108 -17.15 9.46 -18.39
C GLY A 108 -17.26 10.09 -19.77
N THR A 109 -16.34 9.81 -20.71
CA THR A 109 -16.39 10.39 -22.06
C THR A 109 -17.27 9.54 -22.97
N ASN A 110 -18.46 10.05 -23.31
CA ASN A 110 -19.35 9.41 -24.29
C ASN A 110 -19.01 9.88 -25.73
N LEU A 111 -19.66 9.30 -26.75
CA LEU A 111 -19.43 9.68 -28.15
C LEU A 111 -19.66 11.18 -28.41
N LYS A 112 -20.64 11.81 -27.74
CA LYS A 112 -20.86 13.25 -27.82
C LYS A 112 -19.65 14.02 -27.29
N ASP A 113 -19.10 13.62 -26.16
CA ASP A 113 -17.94 14.29 -25.57
C ASP A 113 -16.72 14.17 -26.48
N ILE A 114 -16.52 13.01 -27.11
CA ILE A 114 -15.48 12.80 -28.12
C ILE A 114 -15.70 13.73 -29.32
N ILE A 115 -16.93 13.81 -29.86
CA ILE A 115 -17.22 14.72 -30.98
C ILE A 115 -17.01 16.18 -30.55
N ASN A 116 -17.41 16.57 -29.33
CA ASN A 116 -17.17 17.91 -28.81
C ASN A 116 -15.66 18.21 -28.70
N LEU A 117 -14.85 17.27 -28.22
CA LEU A 117 -13.38 17.38 -28.19
C LEU A 117 -12.80 17.51 -29.62
N ILE A 118 -13.33 16.77 -30.59
CA ILE A 118 -12.96 16.92 -32.01
C ILE A 118 -13.33 18.31 -32.54
N LEU A 119 -14.46 18.88 -32.12
CA LEU A 119 -14.92 20.19 -32.57
C LEU A 119 -14.27 21.37 -31.84
N GLN A 120 -13.62 21.17 -30.68
CA GLN A 120 -12.95 22.25 -29.95
C GLN A 120 -11.85 22.91 -30.80
N GLY A 121 -11.88 24.23 -30.97
CA GLY A 121 -10.90 24.96 -31.77
C GLY A 121 -11.07 24.85 -33.30
N MET A 122 -12.13 24.19 -33.79
CA MET A 122 -12.46 24.15 -35.23
C MET A 122 -13.36 25.34 -35.61
N GLU A 123 -13.04 26.10 -36.64
CA GLU A 123 -13.85 27.24 -37.08
C GLU A 123 -14.49 26.99 -38.44
N GLY A 124 -15.73 27.45 -38.62
CA GLY A 124 -16.46 27.37 -39.88
C GLY A 124 -17.93 27.00 -39.73
N GLN A 125 -18.74 27.42 -40.70
CA GLN A 125 -20.20 27.27 -40.68
C GLN A 125 -20.65 25.80 -40.49
N LYS A 126 -20.00 24.84 -41.17
CA LYS A 126 -20.30 23.40 -41.00
C LYS A 126 -20.05 22.91 -39.57
N PHE A 127 -18.97 23.35 -38.92
CA PHE A 127 -18.68 22.96 -37.54
C PHE A 127 -19.66 23.56 -36.54
N ASP A 128 -20.14 24.79 -36.79
CA ASP A 128 -21.19 25.41 -35.97
C ASP A 128 -22.52 24.66 -36.11
N GLU A 129 -22.86 24.20 -37.32
CA GLU A 129 -24.03 23.34 -37.54
C GLU A 129 -23.89 22.00 -36.80
N TYR A 130 -22.71 21.40 -36.79
CA TYR A 130 -22.44 20.18 -36.01
C TYR A 130 -22.60 20.43 -34.51
N ARG A 131 -22.04 21.51 -33.96
CA ARG A 131 -22.23 21.89 -32.54
C ARG A 131 -23.71 22.07 -32.20
N GLN A 132 -24.47 22.74 -33.07
CA GLN A 132 -25.91 22.91 -32.88
C GLN A 132 -26.65 21.57 -32.93
N ARG A 133 -26.29 20.65 -33.83
CA ARG A 133 -26.88 19.31 -33.91
C ARG A 133 -26.57 18.46 -32.67
N ILE A 134 -25.35 18.53 -32.13
CA ILE A 134 -25.00 17.87 -30.86
C ILE A 134 -25.86 18.39 -29.72
N ASN A 135 -25.98 19.72 -29.61
CA ASN A 135 -26.77 20.36 -28.56
C ASN A 135 -28.27 20.02 -28.70
N ARG A 136 -28.80 19.95 -29.94
CA ARG A 136 -30.19 19.54 -30.21
C ARG A 136 -30.45 18.07 -29.95
N ALA A 137 -29.51 17.18 -30.32
CA ALA A 137 -29.60 15.75 -30.07
C ALA A 137 -29.58 15.39 -28.57
N THR A 138 -29.12 16.30 -27.70
CA THR A 138 -29.09 16.09 -26.24
C THR A 138 -30.26 16.74 -25.49
N ASN A 139 -31.03 17.65 -26.10
CA ASN A 139 -31.99 18.51 -25.41
C ASN A 139 -33.39 17.90 -25.21
N THR A 140 -33.57 16.59 -25.34
CA THR A 140 -34.90 15.97 -25.29
C THR A 140 -35.40 15.66 -23.88
N LEU A 141 -34.53 15.57 -22.87
CA LEU A 141 -34.93 15.19 -21.50
C LEU A 141 -34.33 16.11 -20.44
N THR A 142 -35.20 16.85 -19.76
CA THR A 142 -34.88 17.44 -18.45
C THR A 142 -34.47 16.35 -17.47
N GLU A 143 -33.70 16.71 -16.43
CA GLU A 143 -33.28 15.77 -15.39
C GLU A 143 -34.47 14.98 -14.80
N THR A 144 -35.58 15.67 -14.53
CA THR A 144 -36.83 15.05 -14.05
C THR A 144 -37.40 14.03 -15.05
N GLN A 145 -37.41 14.36 -16.34
CA GLN A 145 -37.87 13.43 -17.38
C GLN A 145 -36.95 12.22 -17.51
N ALA A 146 -35.64 12.41 -17.38
CA ALA A 146 -34.66 11.34 -17.39
C ALA A 146 -34.81 10.38 -16.19
N ARG A 147 -35.08 10.89 -14.98
CA ARG A 147 -35.37 10.05 -13.80
C ARG A 147 -36.60 9.17 -14.03
N ILE A 148 -37.67 9.75 -14.59
CA ILE A 148 -38.91 9.03 -14.91
C ILE A 148 -38.64 7.96 -15.97
N GLN A 149 -37.92 8.30 -17.04
CA GLN A 149 -37.61 7.34 -18.10
C GLN A 149 -36.72 6.20 -17.62
N LEU A 150 -35.67 6.48 -16.84
CA LEU A 150 -34.80 5.45 -16.29
C LEU A 150 -35.56 4.47 -15.42
N LEU A 151 -36.43 4.98 -14.56
CA LEU A 151 -37.25 4.12 -13.70
C LEU A 151 -38.24 3.26 -14.50
N ASN A 152 -38.84 3.81 -15.56
CA ASN A 152 -39.73 3.05 -16.44
C ASN A 152 -38.99 1.93 -17.19
N GLN A 153 -37.81 2.24 -17.75
CA GLN A 153 -37.01 1.25 -18.47
C GLN A 153 -36.48 0.18 -17.53
N LEU A 154 -36.10 0.55 -16.29
CA LEU A 154 -35.67 -0.40 -15.28
C LEU A 154 -36.81 -1.34 -14.88
N ALA A 155 -38.01 -0.79 -14.63
CA ALA A 155 -39.19 -1.57 -14.30
C ALA A 155 -39.56 -2.56 -15.42
N ALA A 156 -39.49 -2.13 -16.67
CA ALA A 156 -39.70 -3.01 -17.83
C ALA A 156 -38.61 -4.07 -17.98
N ALA A 157 -37.34 -3.72 -17.68
CA ALA A 157 -36.23 -4.63 -17.78
C ALA A 157 -36.26 -5.71 -16.68
N VAL A 158 -36.68 -5.40 -15.44
CA VAL A 158 -36.73 -6.40 -14.37
C VAL A 158 -37.95 -7.32 -14.43
N GLY A 159 -39.08 -6.86 -14.97
CA GLY A 159 -40.33 -7.63 -15.10
C GLY A 159 -40.33 -8.64 -16.26
N ASP A 160 -41.43 -9.39 -16.44
CA ASP A 160 -41.56 -10.37 -17.53
C ASP A 160 -41.65 -9.70 -18.91
N ASN A 161 -40.51 -9.60 -19.61
CA ASN A 161 -40.41 -9.00 -20.95
C ASN A 161 -40.63 -10.01 -22.10
N GLY A 162 -41.08 -11.24 -21.79
CA GLY A 162 -41.38 -12.29 -22.78
C GLY A 162 -40.18 -12.90 -23.51
N LYS A 163 -38.95 -12.46 -23.20
CA LYS A 163 -37.70 -12.95 -23.82
C LYS A 163 -36.93 -13.94 -22.93
N ARG A 164 -37.45 -14.24 -21.73
CA ARG A 164 -36.74 -15.04 -20.72
C ARG A 164 -37.12 -16.51 -20.77
N ASP A 165 -36.10 -17.36 -20.75
CA ASP A 165 -36.24 -18.81 -20.58
C ASP A 165 -36.41 -19.13 -19.10
N LYS A 166 -37.67 -19.28 -18.64
CA LYS A 166 -38.01 -19.54 -17.23
C LYS A 166 -37.40 -20.84 -16.68
N SER A 167 -36.93 -21.75 -17.54
CA SER A 167 -36.30 -23.01 -17.14
C SER A 167 -34.86 -22.85 -16.61
N LYS A 168 -34.25 -21.68 -16.78
CA LYS A 168 -32.86 -21.39 -16.37
C LYS A 168 -32.75 -20.49 -15.13
N LEU A 169 -33.88 -20.09 -14.55
CA LEU A 169 -33.95 -19.16 -13.43
C LEU A 169 -34.19 -19.93 -12.13
N THR A 170 -33.67 -19.39 -11.03
CA THR A 170 -33.96 -19.86 -9.67
C THR A 170 -35.41 -19.56 -9.28
N ASP A 171 -35.90 -20.22 -8.22
CA ASP A 171 -37.27 -20.01 -7.72
C ASP A 171 -37.45 -18.55 -7.22
N GLU A 172 -36.41 -17.98 -6.62
CA GLU A 172 -36.35 -16.61 -6.14
C GLU A 172 -36.34 -15.59 -7.28
N GLU A 173 -35.58 -15.83 -8.36
CA GLU A 173 -35.61 -14.97 -9.56
C GLU A 173 -36.98 -15.00 -10.24
N ASN A 174 -37.61 -16.17 -10.31
CA ASN A 174 -38.98 -16.29 -10.85
C ASN A 174 -40.00 -15.50 -10.01
N TYR A 175 -39.84 -15.46 -8.69
CA TYR A 175 -40.64 -14.62 -7.80
C TYR A 175 -40.42 -13.12 -8.09
N LEU A 176 -39.16 -12.67 -8.23
CA LEU A 176 -38.85 -11.27 -8.54
C LEU A 176 -39.43 -10.81 -9.88
N ILE A 177 -39.41 -11.66 -10.91
CA ILE A 177 -39.99 -11.34 -12.23
C ILE A 177 -41.49 -11.03 -12.15
N GLY A 178 -42.21 -11.68 -11.24
CA GLY A 178 -43.66 -11.53 -11.11
C GLY A 178 -44.10 -10.36 -10.23
N GLU A 179 -43.24 -9.91 -9.31
CA GLU A 179 -43.64 -9.00 -8.23
C GLU A 179 -42.81 -7.71 -8.13
N LEU A 180 -41.54 -7.68 -8.56
CA LEU A 180 -40.65 -6.53 -8.37
C LEU A 180 -41.04 -5.32 -9.24
N ASP A 181 -41.54 -5.55 -10.45
CA ASP A 181 -42.00 -4.48 -11.34
C ASP A 181 -43.17 -3.70 -10.73
N SER A 182 -44.05 -4.39 -9.97
CA SER A 182 -45.17 -3.78 -9.27
C SER A 182 -44.71 -2.71 -8.29
N LEU A 183 -43.62 -2.94 -7.56
CA LEU A 183 -43.00 -1.98 -6.65
C LEU A 183 -42.41 -0.77 -7.39
N LEU A 184 -41.78 -1.00 -8.55
CA LEU A 184 -41.17 0.05 -9.35
C LEU A 184 -42.20 0.88 -10.14
N TYR A 185 -43.36 0.32 -10.46
CA TYR A 185 -44.48 1.00 -11.12
C TYR A 185 -45.41 1.74 -10.15
N ASP A 186 -45.41 1.36 -8.87
CA ASP A 186 -46.32 1.89 -7.85
C ASP A 186 -46.21 3.43 -7.69
N PRO A 187 -47.31 4.18 -7.83
CA PRO A 187 -47.30 5.64 -7.73
C PRO A 187 -46.76 6.15 -6.38
N PHE A 188 -47.08 5.46 -5.28
CA PHE A 188 -46.68 5.88 -3.95
C PHE A 188 -45.17 5.72 -3.76
N PHE A 189 -44.57 4.61 -4.19
CA PHE A 189 -43.11 4.43 -4.13
C PHE A 189 -42.35 5.34 -5.09
N ARG A 190 -42.90 5.63 -6.26
CA ARG A 190 -42.30 6.56 -7.23
C ARG A 190 -42.17 7.97 -6.67
N GLU A 191 -43.25 8.52 -6.14
CA GLU A 191 -43.28 9.89 -5.62
C GLU A 191 -42.53 10.01 -4.30
N ASN A 192 -42.68 9.04 -3.40
CA ASN A 192 -42.17 9.15 -2.03
C ASN A 192 -40.79 8.51 -1.82
N TYR A 193 -40.23 7.82 -2.81
CA TYR A 193 -38.94 7.16 -2.66
C TYR A 193 -38.06 7.27 -3.92
N TRP A 194 -38.45 6.61 -5.01
CA TRP A 194 -37.56 6.44 -6.18
C TRP A 194 -37.18 7.74 -6.88
N LEU A 195 -38.11 8.69 -7.01
CA LEU A 195 -37.88 9.95 -7.75
C LEU A 195 -37.43 11.12 -6.87
N LYS A 196 -37.19 10.90 -5.56
CA LYS A 196 -36.72 11.94 -4.63
C LYS A 196 -35.32 12.45 -4.97
N ASP A 197 -35.06 13.70 -4.59
CA ASP A 197 -33.71 14.26 -4.63
C ASP A 197 -32.76 13.50 -3.68
N ASN A 198 -31.47 13.45 -4.02
CA ASN A 198 -30.45 12.56 -3.44
C ASN A 198 -30.76 11.05 -3.38
N GLY A 199 -31.84 10.56 -3.99
CA GLY A 199 -32.12 9.13 -4.15
C GLY A 199 -31.20 8.46 -5.19
N ILE A 200 -31.19 7.12 -5.22
CA ILE A 200 -30.34 6.35 -6.15
C ILE A 200 -30.61 6.66 -7.62
N ILE A 201 -31.88 6.77 -8.04
CA ILE A 201 -32.24 7.11 -9.43
C ILE A 201 -31.76 8.51 -9.81
N HIS A 202 -31.88 9.48 -8.92
CA HIS A 202 -31.35 10.82 -9.13
C HIS A 202 -29.82 10.80 -9.28
N LYS A 203 -29.12 10.12 -8.36
CA LYS A 203 -27.66 9.96 -8.42
C LYS A 203 -27.22 9.27 -9.71
N LEU A 204 -27.93 8.22 -10.14
CA LEU A 204 -27.69 7.53 -11.40
C LEU A 204 -27.90 8.45 -12.60
N VAL A 205 -29.00 9.21 -12.66
CA VAL A 205 -29.27 10.15 -13.76
C VAL A 205 -28.23 11.25 -13.85
N ILE A 206 -27.81 11.85 -12.71
CA ILE A 206 -26.70 12.81 -12.69
C ILE A 206 -25.44 12.17 -13.26
N HIS A 207 -25.14 10.94 -12.85
CA HIS A 207 -23.95 10.22 -13.31
C HIS A 207 -24.00 9.85 -14.80
N ILE A 208 -25.20 9.56 -15.34
CA ILE A 208 -25.40 9.12 -16.74
C ILE A 208 -25.49 10.30 -17.71
N ILE A 209 -26.19 11.38 -17.34
CA ILE A 209 -26.52 12.50 -18.26
C ILE A 209 -25.59 13.71 -18.08
N GLY A 210 -24.81 13.76 -16.99
CA GLY A 210 -23.70 14.71 -16.86
C GLY A 210 -24.11 16.16 -16.60
N TYR A 211 -25.13 16.41 -15.78
CA TYR A 211 -25.59 17.77 -15.41
C TYR A 211 -24.68 18.51 -14.40
N ARG A 212 -23.36 18.26 -14.35
CA ARG A 212 -22.46 18.95 -13.40
C ARG A 212 -21.28 19.66 -14.07
N ASP A 213 -21.19 20.96 -13.81
CA ASP A 213 -19.98 21.81 -13.98
C ASP A 213 -18.92 21.55 -12.89
N THR A 214 -19.17 20.64 -11.94
CA THR A 214 -18.26 20.31 -10.84
C THR A 214 -17.84 18.84 -10.91
N LEU A 215 -16.57 18.61 -11.20
CA LEU A 215 -15.87 17.31 -11.22
C LEU A 215 -15.80 16.71 -9.80
N GLU A 216 -16.83 15.99 -9.36
CA GLU A 216 -16.70 15.04 -8.25
C GLU A 216 -16.30 13.67 -8.81
N ILE A 217 -15.05 13.30 -8.53
CA ILE A 217 -14.46 12.01 -8.90
C ILE A 217 -15.02 10.95 -7.94
N VAL A 218 -16.03 10.21 -8.38
CA VAL A 218 -16.46 8.98 -7.69
C VAL A 218 -15.81 7.81 -8.43
N GLU A 219 -14.87 7.14 -7.76
CA GLU A 219 -14.00 6.12 -8.34
C GLU A 219 -14.71 4.81 -8.77
N GLU A 220 -15.98 4.65 -8.40
CA GLU A 220 -16.78 3.45 -8.62
C GLU A 220 -18.11 3.75 -9.34
N ARG A 221 -18.54 2.79 -10.17
CA ARG A 221 -19.88 2.80 -10.77
C ARG A 221 -20.90 2.82 -9.66
N ARG A 222 -21.85 3.76 -9.71
CA ARG A 222 -23.01 3.74 -8.81
C ARG A 222 -23.88 2.55 -9.18
N GLU A 223 -23.97 1.59 -8.27
CA GLU A 223 -24.87 0.44 -8.34
C GLU A 223 -25.86 0.54 -7.18
N PHE A 224 -26.98 -0.16 -7.27
CA PHE A 224 -27.89 -0.32 -6.14
C PHE A 224 -27.15 -1.05 -5.03
N SER A 225 -27.28 -0.55 -3.81
CA SER A 225 -26.88 -1.21 -2.57
C SER A 225 -28.11 -1.55 -1.74
N LEU A 226 -27.91 -2.31 -0.67
CA LEU A 226 -28.99 -2.62 0.29
C LEU A 226 -29.58 -1.34 0.92
N ASP A 227 -28.77 -0.30 1.08
CA ASP A 227 -29.20 1.00 1.64
C ASP A 227 -30.06 1.82 0.67
N ASP A 228 -30.07 1.46 -0.62
CA ASP A 228 -30.86 2.14 -1.65
C ASP A 228 -32.28 1.56 -1.79
N LEU A 229 -32.59 0.43 -1.16
CA LEU A 229 -33.95 -0.13 -1.14
C LEU A 229 -34.90 0.75 -0.29
N PRO A 230 -36.22 0.77 -0.58
CA PRO A 230 -37.17 1.58 0.19
C PRO A 230 -37.18 1.26 1.69
N ASN A 231 -36.49 2.08 2.49
CA ASN A 231 -36.43 2.00 3.95
C ASN A 231 -37.42 2.99 4.59
N ASP A 232 -37.96 2.66 5.77
CA ASP A 232 -38.80 3.55 6.59
C ASP A 232 -40.01 4.18 5.87
N VAL A 233 -40.70 3.38 5.06
CA VAL A 233 -41.84 3.84 4.27
C VAL A 233 -43.10 4.02 5.12
N HIS A 234 -43.28 5.23 5.67
CA HIS A 234 -44.49 5.62 6.39
C HIS A 234 -45.71 5.66 5.45
N HIS A 235 -46.87 5.18 5.92
CA HIS A 235 -48.11 5.11 5.13
C HIS A 235 -48.10 4.12 3.95
N ILE A 236 -47.40 2.99 4.07
CA ILE A 236 -47.44 1.88 3.08
C ILE A 236 -48.85 1.44 2.67
N GLN A 237 -49.87 1.68 3.50
CA GLN A 237 -51.28 1.41 3.18
C GLN A 237 -51.80 2.19 1.95
N LYS A 238 -51.08 3.21 1.48
CA LYS A 238 -51.38 3.95 0.24
C LYS A 238 -50.83 3.27 -1.01
N ALA A 239 -49.96 2.28 -0.88
CA ALA A 239 -49.43 1.50 -1.99
C ALA A 239 -50.44 0.44 -2.47
N GLY A 240 -50.28 -0.03 -3.71
CA GLY A 240 -51.06 -1.14 -4.24
C GLY A 240 -50.86 -2.44 -3.45
N GLU A 241 -51.83 -3.34 -3.53
CA GLU A 241 -51.82 -4.60 -2.77
C GLU A 241 -50.58 -5.46 -3.07
N LYS A 242 -50.22 -5.59 -4.35
CA LYS A 242 -49.02 -6.33 -4.80
C LYS A 242 -47.73 -5.70 -4.27
N SER A 243 -47.58 -4.38 -4.44
CA SER A 243 -46.42 -3.61 -3.94
C SER A 243 -46.25 -3.74 -2.43
N ARG A 244 -47.37 -3.71 -1.67
CA ARG A 244 -47.38 -3.89 -0.21
C ARG A 244 -46.99 -5.32 0.18
N SER A 245 -47.48 -6.32 -0.54
CA SER A 245 -47.12 -7.73 -0.32
C SER A 245 -45.62 -7.94 -0.55
N PHE A 246 -45.11 -7.49 -1.71
CA PHE A 246 -43.70 -7.61 -2.06
C PHE A 246 -42.79 -6.83 -1.09
N TYR A 247 -43.15 -5.60 -0.72
CA TYR A 247 -42.40 -4.84 0.27
C TYR A 247 -42.32 -5.54 1.63
N THR A 248 -43.43 -6.17 2.07
CA THR A 248 -43.46 -6.89 3.35
C THR A 248 -42.52 -8.10 3.30
N GLU A 249 -42.49 -8.82 2.18
CA GLU A 249 -41.57 -9.94 1.96
C GLU A 249 -40.10 -9.46 1.90
N LEU A 250 -39.84 -8.38 1.16
CA LEU A 250 -38.52 -7.77 1.03
C LEU A 250 -37.94 -7.40 2.41
N TRP A 251 -38.76 -6.95 3.36
CA TRP A 251 -38.31 -6.61 4.71
C TRP A 251 -38.27 -7.78 5.69
N SER A 252 -38.97 -8.86 5.38
CA SER A 252 -39.01 -10.06 6.21
C SER A 252 -37.88 -11.05 5.90
N ASN A 253 -37.29 -10.96 4.71
CA ASN A 253 -36.29 -11.91 4.22
C ASN A 253 -35.02 -11.22 3.65
N ASP A 254 -33.89 -11.36 4.36
CA ASP A 254 -32.62 -10.73 3.96
C ASP A 254 -32.02 -11.32 2.67
N ASP A 255 -32.35 -12.57 2.30
CA ASP A 255 -31.87 -13.17 1.06
C ASP A 255 -32.61 -12.55 -0.14
N ILE A 256 -33.91 -12.30 -0.02
CA ILE A 256 -34.69 -11.60 -1.05
C ILE A 256 -34.17 -10.17 -1.26
N LYS A 257 -33.68 -9.48 -0.22
CA LYS A 257 -33.05 -8.15 -0.38
C LYS A 257 -31.81 -8.20 -1.26
N LYS A 258 -30.91 -9.16 -0.99
CA LYS A 258 -29.66 -9.31 -1.75
C LYS A 258 -29.96 -9.66 -3.20
N ILE A 259 -30.82 -10.65 -3.43
CA ILE A 259 -31.19 -11.08 -4.79
C ILE A 259 -31.89 -9.95 -5.54
N THR A 260 -32.73 -9.13 -4.87
CA THR A 260 -33.35 -7.95 -5.48
C THR A 260 -32.32 -6.93 -5.94
N VAL A 261 -31.31 -6.64 -5.13
CA VAL A 261 -30.22 -5.71 -5.50
C VAL A 261 -29.42 -6.25 -6.68
N ASP A 262 -29.04 -7.52 -6.64
CA ASP A 262 -28.31 -8.17 -7.73
C ASP A 262 -29.12 -8.14 -9.04
N TRP A 263 -30.43 -8.40 -8.95
CA TRP A 263 -31.34 -8.36 -10.11
C TRP A 263 -31.52 -6.95 -10.70
N LEU A 264 -31.66 -5.93 -9.85
CA LEU A 264 -31.70 -4.53 -10.27
C LEU A 264 -30.41 -4.14 -10.99
N ASN A 265 -29.25 -4.51 -10.44
CA ASN A 265 -27.94 -4.20 -11.02
C ASN A 265 -27.68 -4.96 -12.33
N LEU A 266 -28.11 -6.22 -12.43
CA LEU A 266 -28.03 -7.02 -13.65
C LEU A 266 -28.76 -6.35 -14.82
N HIS A 267 -29.95 -5.77 -14.56
CA HIS A 267 -30.80 -5.15 -15.57
C HIS A 267 -30.62 -3.63 -15.72
N LEU A 268 -29.85 -3.01 -14.84
CA LEU A 268 -29.58 -1.57 -14.89
C LEU A 268 -28.95 -1.14 -16.22
N ASN A 269 -28.02 -1.93 -16.76
CA ASN A 269 -27.34 -1.63 -18.03
C ASN A 269 -28.31 -1.56 -19.21
N GLU A 270 -29.25 -2.49 -19.27
CA GLU A 270 -30.28 -2.52 -20.30
C GLU A 270 -31.17 -1.28 -20.21
N ALA A 271 -31.59 -0.92 -18.99
CA ALA A 271 -32.43 0.25 -18.75
C ALA A 271 -31.73 1.56 -19.14
N ILE A 272 -30.47 1.74 -18.72
CA ILE A 272 -29.64 2.89 -19.09
C ILE A 272 -29.50 2.97 -20.62
N THR A 273 -29.27 1.83 -21.26
CA THR A 273 -29.15 1.75 -22.72
C THR A 273 -30.43 2.27 -23.39
N GLN A 274 -31.62 1.86 -22.93
CA GLN A 274 -32.88 2.30 -23.51
C GLN A 274 -33.18 3.79 -23.29
N VAL A 275 -32.81 4.37 -22.14
CA VAL A 275 -32.95 5.82 -21.89
C VAL A 275 -32.05 6.64 -22.82
N LEU A 276 -30.83 6.16 -23.07
CA LEU A 276 -29.88 6.80 -23.98
C LEU A 276 -30.21 6.56 -25.47
N ASN A 277 -31.28 5.84 -25.80
CA ASN A 277 -31.56 5.31 -27.15
C ASN A 277 -32.27 6.27 -28.11
N LEU A 278 -32.32 7.58 -27.79
CA LEU A 278 -32.86 8.62 -28.68
C LEU A 278 -31.75 9.64 -28.96
N GLY A 279 -30.94 9.37 -29.99
CA GLY A 279 -29.80 10.17 -30.42
C GLY A 279 -28.61 9.38 -31.00
N ARG A 280 -28.65 8.03 -30.96
CA ARG A 280 -27.49 7.16 -31.28
C ARG A 280 -27.11 7.07 -32.76
N GLU A 281 -28.07 6.81 -33.65
CA GLU A 281 -27.80 6.82 -35.10
C GLU A 281 -27.35 8.21 -35.57
N ASP A 282 -27.93 9.26 -34.98
CA ASP A 282 -27.60 10.63 -35.34
C ASP A 282 -26.19 11.02 -34.91
N LEU A 283 -25.71 10.58 -33.74
CA LEU A 283 -24.33 10.82 -33.30
C LEU A 283 -23.30 10.02 -34.12
N GLN A 284 -23.60 8.78 -34.47
CA GLN A 284 -22.73 7.99 -35.34
C GLN A 284 -22.62 8.62 -36.74
N ARG A 285 -23.76 8.99 -37.34
CA ARG A 285 -23.78 9.73 -38.62
C ARG A 285 -23.02 11.05 -38.51
N LEU A 286 -23.25 11.80 -37.43
CA LEU A 286 -22.56 13.06 -37.19
C LEU A 286 -21.05 12.89 -37.07
N MET A 287 -20.57 11.84 -36.38
CA MET A 287 -19.14 11.53 -36.31
C MET A 287 -18.56 11.25 -37.71
N CYS A 288 -19.28 10.53 -38.56
CA CYS A 288 -18.87 10.33 -39.96
C CYS A 288 -18.83 11.66 -40.73
N GLU A 289 -19.86 12.50 -40.63
CA GLU A 289 -19.91 13.81 -41.29
C GLU A 289 -18.79 14.77 -40.82
N VAL A 290 -18.47 14.75 -39.52
CA VAL A 290 -17.33 15.49 -38.97
C VAL A 290 -16.02 15.00 -39.60
N ARG A 291 -15.83 13.68 -39.71
CA ARG A 291 -14.66 13.08 -40.35
C ARG A 291 -14.59 13.36 -41.86
N GLU A 292 -15.72 13.45 -42.56
CA GLU A 292 -15.76 13.91 -43.96
C GLU A 292 -15.25 15.35 -44.07
N THR A 293 -15.72 16.25 -43.21
CA THR A 293 -15.30 17.65 -43.22
C THR A 293 -13.82 17.80 -42.85
N LEU A 294 -13.31 16.99 -41.90
CA LEU A 294 -11.88 16.94 -41.60
C LEU A 294 -11.05 16.44 -42.79
N ALA A 295 -11.55 15.46 -43.55
CA ALA A 295 -10.89 15.01 -44.78
C ALA A 295 -10.84 16.11 -45.84
N GLU A 296 -11.93 16.87 -46.03
CA GLU A 296 -11.96 18.03 -46.94
C GLU A 296 -10.89 19.07 -46.57
N GLN A 297 -10.55 19.19 -45.28
CA GLN A 297 -9.53 20.11 -44.77
C GLN A 297 -8.13 19.49 -44.71
N GLY A 298 -7.96 18.22 -45.08
CA GLY A 298 -6.68 17.51 -44.99
C GLY A 298 -6.20 17.28 -43.56
N ILE A 299 -7.11 17.25 -42.58
CA ILE A 299 -6.79 17.08 -41.16
C ILE A 299 -6.94 15.61 -40.79
N GLU A 300 -5.88 15.00 -40.25
CA GLU A 300 -5.91 13.66 -39.67
C GLU A 300 -6.25 13.67 -38.17
N LEU A 301 -6.81 12.57 -37.69
CA LEU A 301 -7.26 12.43 -36.30
C LEU A 301 -6.46 11.33 -35.58
N VAL A 302 -5.90 11.67 -34.41
CA VAL A 302 -5.25 10.72 -33.51
C VAL A 302 -6.07 10.63 -32.22
N LEU A 303 -6.67 9.47 -31.95
CA LEU A 303 -7.46 9.20 -30.76
C LEU A 303 -6.70 8.30 -29.79
N LEU A 304 -6.47 8.76 -28.57
CA LEU A 304 -5.69 8.07 -27.54
C LEU A 304 -6.60 7.82 -26.34
N ILE A 305 -7.03 6.58 -26.12
CA ILE A 305 -8.07 6.25 -25.13
C ILE A 305 -7.44 5.49 -23.95
N GLU A 306 -7.46 6.09 -22.75
CA GLU A 306 -6.71 5.63 -21.57
C GLU A 306 -7.29 4.38 -20.88
N ASP A 307 -8.60 4.14 -20.96
CA ASP A 307 -9.25 2.96 -20.41
C ASP A 307 -10.62 2.69 -21.06
N PHE A 308 -10.67 1.68 -21.92
CA PHE A 308 -11.90 1.23 -22.58
C PHE A 308 -12.78 0.35 -21.69
N SER A 309 -12.20 -0.31 -20.68
CA SER A 309 -12.90 -1.35 -19.91
C SER A 309 -14.04 -0.81 -19.04
N LYS A 310 -14.04 0.51 -18.80
CA LYS A 310 -15.07 1.23 -18.04
C LYS A 310 -16.19 1.85 -18.91
N LEU A 311 -16.17 1.69 -20.24
CA LEU A 311 -17.17 2.26 -21.18
C LEU A 311 -18.42 1.39 -21.42
N GLN A 312 -18.69 0.43 -20.53
CA GLN A 312 -19.77 -0.55 -20.65
C GLN A 312 -21.14 0.08 -21.00
N GLY A 313 -21.63 -0.23 -22.20
CA GLY A 313 -22.99 0.12 -22.68
C GLY A 313 -23.06 1.08 -23.87
N ILE A 314 -21.92 1.66 -24.30
CA ILE A 314 -21.81 2.57 -25.46
C ILE A 314 -20.85 1.99 -26.54
N ASP A 315 -20.22 0.84 -26.24
CA ASP A 315 -18.97 0.37 -26.81
C ASP A 315 -18.97 -0.06 -28.29
N ARG A 316 -20.10 -0.50 -28.85
CA ARG A 316 -20.09 -1.04 -30.22
C ARG A 316 -20.10 0.05 -31.28
N GLU A 317 -20.92 1.07 -31.12
CA GLU A 317 -21.10 2.13 -32.11
C GLU A 317 -19.91 3.09 -32.13
N LEU A 318 -19.30 3.38 -30.96
CA LEU A 318 -18.03 4.12 -30.90
C LEU A 318 -16.92 3.34 -31.61
N LEU A 319 -16.77 2.04 -31.34
CA LEU A 319 -15.84 1.18 -32.06
C LEU A 319 -16.17 1.18 -33.56
N GLU A 320 -17.42 1.05 -33.98
CA GLU A 320 -17.80 1.06 -35.39
C GLU A 320 -17.47 2.40 -36.07
N ALA A 321 -17.70 3.53 -35.41
CA ALA A 321 -17.39 4.86 -35.91
C ALA A 321 -15.87 5.12 -36.03
N VAL A 322 -15.09 4.63 -35.06
CA VAL A 322 -13.62 4.75 -35.07
C VAL A 322 -12.98 3.76 -36.05
N LEU A 323 -13.53 2.55 -36.17
CA LEU A 323 -13.08 1.50 -37.09
C LEU A 323 -13.55 1.71 -38.54
N ALA A 324 -14.38 2.72 -38.81
CA ALA A 324 -14.79 3.07 -40.17
C ALA A 324 -13.57 3.56 -40.96
N ARG A 325 -13.22 2.79 -42.01
CA ARG A 325 -12.03 3.05 -42.84
C ARG A 325 -12.19 4.35 -43.64
N PRO A 326 -11.09 5.12 -43.84
CA PRO A 326 -11.07 6.36 -44.63
C PRO A 326 -11.64 6.23 -46.04
N GLN A 327 -11.42 5.09 -46.68
CA GLN A 327 -11.89 4.81 -48.04
C GLN A 327 -12.84 3.62 -48.01
N GLN A 328 -14.14 3.87 -48.22
CA GLN A 328 -15.11 2.80 -48.51
C GLN A 328 -15.72 2.99 -49.90
N PRO A 329 -15.82 1.92 -50.72
CA PRO A 329 -16.40 1.99 -52.06
C PRO A 329 -17.84 2.56 -52.01
N GLY A 330 -18.09 3.65 -52.73
CA GLY A 330 -19.42 4.26 -52.82
C GLY A 330 -19.78 5.28 -51.72
N SER A 331 -18.83 5.63 -50.84
CA SER A 331 -19.00 6.67 -49.80
C SER A 331 -17.98 7.80 -49.97
N LYS A 332 -18.23 8.96 -49.34
CA LYS A 332 -17.25 10.05 -49.30
C LYS A 332 -16.02 9.64 -48.48
N PRO A 333 -14.83 10.17 -48.81
CA PRO A 333 -13.62 9.88 -48.05
C PRO A 333 -13.73 10.45 -46.63
N LEU A 334 -13.43 9.63 -45.63
CA LEU A 334 -13.29 10.05 -44.23
C LEU A 334 -11.83 10.41 -43.94
N CYS A 335 -11.58 11.23 -42.93
CA CYS A 335 -10.22 11.60 -42.54
C CYS A 335 -9.41 10.37 -42.11
N ALA A 336 -8.09 10.44 -42.31
CA ALA A 336 -7.16 9.48 -41.73
C ALA A 336 -7.35 9.44 -40.21
N ILE A 337 -7.35 8.24 -39.63
CA ILE A 337 -7.58 8.04 -38.20
C ILE A 337 -6.61 7.02 -37.61
N ARG A 338 -5.94 7.39 -36.53
CA ARG A 338 -5.08 6.50 -35.75
C ARG A 338 -5.59 6.42 -34.33
N THR A 339 -5.87 5.21 -33.85
CA THR A 339 -6.44 5.00 -32.53
C THR A 339 -5.56 4.05 -31.73
N ALA A 340 -5.11 4.50 -30.56
CA ALA A 340 -4.51 3.63 -29.54
C ALA A 340 -5.49 3.50 -28.38
N LEU A 341 -5.78 2.26 -27.98
CA LEU A 341 -6.86 1.94 -27.04
C LEU A 341 -6.37 1.05 -25.91
N ALA A 342 -6.29 1.57 -24.68
CA ALA A 342 -5.99 0.75 -23.52
C ALA A 342 -7.22 -0.05 -23.07
N CYS A 343 -7.10 -1.38 -22.99
CA CYS A 343 -8.17 -2.27 -22.53
C CYS A 343 -7.61 -3.51 -21.84
N THR A 344 -8.44 -4.18 -21.02
CA THR A 344 -8.01 -5.43 -20.38
C THR A 344 -8.00 -6.56 -21.39
N THR A 345 -7.00 -7.45 -21.28
CA THR A 345 -6.80 -8.57 -22.22
C THR A 345 -8.04 -9.46 -22.33
N GLY A 346 -8.72 -9.72 -21.20
CA GLY A 346 -9.95 -10.52 -21.17
C GLY A 346 -11.13 -9.84 -21.88
N TYR A 347 -11.33 -8.54 -21.65
CA TYR A 347 -12.38 -7.78 -22.30
C TYR A 347 -12.17 -7.72 -23.82
N PHE A 348 -10.94 -7.45 -24.27
CA PHE A 348 -10.65 -7.39 -25.71
C PHE A 348 -10.91 -8.72 -26.42
N LYS A 349 -10.58 -9.85 -25.76
CA LYS A 349 -10.89 -11.19 -26.27
C LYS A 349 -12.39 -11.44 -26.43
N ALA A 350 -13.23 -10.81 -25.62
CA ALA A 350 -14.69 -10.92 -25.70
C ALA A 350 -15.32 -10.08 -26.83
N LEU A 351 -14.59 -9.14 -27.44
CA LEU A 351 -15.10 -8.35 -28.57
C LEU A 351 -15.37 -9.20 -29.82
N ILE A 352 -16.31 -8.74 -30.65
CA ILE A 352 -16.74 -9.39 -31.90
C ILE A 352 -15.54 -9.58 -32.85
N ASP A 353 -15.48 -10.72 -33.56
CA ASP A 353 -14.39 -11.03 -34.49
C ASP A 353 -14.17 -9.98 -35.59
N THR A 354 -15.22 -9.25 -35.97
CA THR A 354 -15.15 -8.14 -36.93
C THR A 354 -14.29 -6.97 -36.44
N VAL A 355 -14.24 -6.72 -35.14
CA VAL A 355 -13.34 -5.71 -34.52
C VAL A 355 -11.91 -6.23 -34.54
N LYS A 356 -11.71 -7.51 -34.17
CA LYS A 356 -10.40 -8.16 -34.14
C LYS A 356 -9.74 -8.19 -35.53
N GLN A 357 -10.52 -8.38 -36.60
CA GLN A 357 -10.03 -8.35 -37.99
C GLN A 357 -9.55 -6.97 -38.47
N ARG A 358 -9.87 -5.89 -37.75
CA ARG A 358 -9.50 -4.51 -38.11
C ARG A 358 -8.32 -3.98 -37.27
N VAL A 359 -7.77 -4.79 -36.38
CA VAL A 359 -6.56 -4.46 -35.63
C VAL A 359 -5.37 -4.41 -36.57
N THR A 360 -4.57 -3.35 -36.49
CA THR A 360 -3.33 -3.22 -37.26
C THR A 360 -2.23 -4.08 -36.63
N PHE A 361 -1.99 -3.87 -35.34
CA PHE A 361 -1.14 -4.69 -34.47
C PHE A 361 -1.59 -4.46 -33.03
N SER A 362 -1.13 -5.29 -32.09
CA SER A 362 -1.46 -5.13 -30.67
C SER A 362 -0.21 -5.08 -29.81
N VAL A 363 -0.29 -4.35 -28.70
CA VAL A 363 0.80 -4.20 -27.74
C VAL A 363 0.36 -4.83 -26.43
N ASN A 364 1.17 -5.73 -25.88
CA ASN A 364 0.86 -6.41 -24.62
C ASN A 364 1.83 -6.00 -23.50
N LEU A 365 1.27 -5.52 -22.39
CA LEU A 365 2.00 -5.10 -21.19
C LEU A 365 1.98 -6.18 -20.09
N ASP A 366 1.27 -7.29 -20.28
CA ASP A 366 1.40 -8.46 -19.43
C ASP A 366 2.76 -9.11 -19.70
N VAL A 367 3.82 -8.57 -19.09
CA VAL A 367 5.12 -9.23 -19.07
C VAL A 367 4.92 -10.53 -18.30
N GLU A 368 5.14 -11.67 -18.97
CA GLU A 368 5.06 -12.98 -18.34
C GLU A 368 5.84 -12.93 -17.02
N LYS A 369 5.13 -13.00 -15.90
CA LYS A 369 5.74 -13.17 -14.60
C LYS A 369 6.55 -14.44 -14.67
N ILE A 370 7.88 -14.34 -14.65
CA ILE A 370 8.74 -15.50 -14.43
C ILE A 370 8.57 -15.88 -12.95
N GLY A 371 7.51 -16.64 -12.63
CA GLY A 371 7.17 -17.03 -11.26
C GLY A 371 6.67 -15.89 -10.37
N GLU A 372 7.06 -15.90 -9.08
CA GLU A 372 6.67 -14.91 -8.06
C GLU A 372 7.64 -13.71 -7.95
N GLN A 373 8.62 -13.57 -8.84
CA GLN A 373 9.64 -12.52 -8.74
C GLN A 373 9.19 -11.22 -9.43
N SER A 374 9.27 -10.10 -8.71
CA SER A 374 9.08 -8.77 -9.29
C SER A 374 10.17 -8.50 -10.33
N LEU A 375 9.78 -8.17 -11.56
CA LEU A 375 10.68 -7.81 -12.68
C LEU A 375 11.42 -6.48 -12.47
N VAL A 376 11.15 -5.78 -11.36
CA VAL A 376 11.72 -4.48 -11.00
C VAL A 376 12.88 -4.70 -10.05
N THR A 377 14.09 -4.38 -10.51
CA THR A 377 15.31 -4.47 -9.72
C THR A 377 15.50 -3.26 -8.81
N GLN A 378 16.41 -3.36 -7.83
CA GLN A 378 16.81 -2.21 -7.02
C GLN A 378 17.47 -1.09 -7.84
N ALA A 379 18.07 -1.42 -8.99
CA ALA A 379 18.63 -0.41 -9.90
C ALA A 379 17.50 0.37 -10.60
N ASP A 380 16.46 -0.33 -11.06
CA ASP A 380 15.28 0.30 -11.69
C ASP A 380 14.57 1.26 -10.72
N ILE A 381 14.46 0.89 -9.44
CA ILE A 381 13.92 1.77 -8.40
C ILE A 381 14.78 3.02 -8.24
N GLN A 382 16.11 2.88 -8.16
CA GLN A 382 17.00 4.04 -8.01
C GLN A 382 16.97 4.95 -9.24
N GLU A 383 16.90 4.39 -10.45
CA GLU A 383 16.76 5.18 -11.66
C GLU A 383 15.42 5.94 -11.67
N PHE A 384 14.32 5.25 -11.36
CA PHE A 384 13.00 5.85 -11.21
C PHE A 384 13.03 7.02 -10.21
N VAL A 385 13.57 6.79 -9.02
CA VAL A 385 13.68 7.82 -7.96
C VAL A 385 14.55 9.00 -8.42
N SER A 386 15.67 8.74 -9.10
CA SER A 386 16.56 9.80 -9.57
C SER A 386 15.87 10.81 -10.48
N LYS A 387 14.96 10.36 -11.37
CA LYS A 387 14.19 11.26 -12.26
C LYS A 387 13.25 12.16 -11.47
N TYR A 388 12.53 11.60 -10.49
CA TYR A 388 11.66 12.37 -9.60
C TYR A 388 12.44 13.38 -8.76
N LEU A 389 13.59 12.98 -8.20
CA LEU A 389 14.45 13.89 -7.46
C LEU A 389 14.98 15.03 -8.34
N ASN A 390 15.38 14.74 -9.58
CA ASN A 390 15.82 15.78 -10.52
C ASN A 390 14.68 16.76 -10.84
N ALA A 391 13.49 16.24 -11.17
CA ALA A 391 12.32 17.07 -11.48
C ALA A 391 11.89 17.97 -10.32
N VAL A 392 12.01 17.51 -9.07
CA VAL A 392 11.71 18.32 -7.88
C VAL A 392 12.73 19.44 -7.63
N ARG A 393 13.99 19.24 -8.06
CA ARG A 393 15.09 20.21 -7.90
C ARG A 393 15.10 21.31 -8.97
N LEU A 394 14.41 21.12 -10.09
CA LEU A 394 14.32 22.08 -11.19
C LEU A 394 13.11 23.00 -11.06
N GLU A 395 13.26 24.22 -11.57
CA GLU A 395 12.14 25.15 -11.74
C GLU A 395 11.16 24.66 -12.82
N ASN A 396 9.89 24.99 -12.66
CA ASN A 396 8.84 24.57 -13.60
C ASN A 396 9.13 25.05 -15.04
N GLU A 397 9.61 26.28 -15.18
CA GLU A 397 9.90 26.90 -16.48
C GLU A 397 11.00 26.15 -17.23
N VAL A 398 12.03 25.66 -16.51
CA VAL A 398 13.11 24.86 -17.11
C VAL A 398 12.56 23.55 -17.69
N ILE A 399 11.70 22.85 -16.93
CA ILE A 399 11.07 21.60 -17.38
C ILE A 399 10.13 21.86 -18.56
N LEU A 400 9.36 22.95 -18.52
CA LEU A 400 8.42 23.33 -19.58
C LEU A 400 9.14 23.67 -20.89
N ASN A 401 10.22 24.46 -20.82
CA ASN A 401 11.03 24.83 -21.97
C ASN A 401 11.73 23.60 -22.57
N TRP A 402 12.29 22.73 -21.72
CA TRP A 402 12.85 21.46 -22.15
C TRP A 402 11.80 20.61 -22.88
N ALA A 403 10.63 20.39 -22.28
CA ALA A 403 9.58 19.57 -22.91
C ALA A 403 9.10 20.15 -24.24
N SER A 404 8.97 21.48 -24.34
CA SER A 404 8.58 22.15 -25.58
C SER A 404 9.63 21.97 -26.68
N SER A 405 10.92 22.05 -26.34
CA SER A 405 12.02 21.78 -27.28
C SER A 405 12.13 20.30 -27.66
N HIS A 406 11.87 19.40 -26.71
CA HIS A 406 11.90 17.95 -26.88
C HIS A 406 10.86 17.48 -27.91
N GLN A 407 9.69 18.12 -27.91
CA GLN A 407 8.64 17.82 -28.88
C GLN A 407 8.96 18.38 -30.29
N GLN A 408 9.83 19.38 -30.44
CA GLN A 408 10.19 19.98 -31.74
C GLN A 408 11.39 19.30 -32.43
N ALA A 409 12.19 18.51 -31.72
CA ALA A 409 13.40 17.89 -32.25
C ALA A 409 13.14 16.49 -32.84
N ASP A 410 13.62 16.23 -34.06
CA ASP A 410 13.65 14.89 -34.65
C ASP A 410 14.60 13.97 -33.85
N LEU A 411 14.04 12.99 -33.15
CA LEU A 411 14.62 11.72 -32.67
C LEU A 411 15.86 11.77 -31.74
N ASN A 412 16.51 12.92 -31.55
CA ASN A 412 17.71 13.11 -30.70
C ASN A 412 17.50 14.19 -29.64
N ALA A 413 16.38 14.10 -28.92
CA ALA A 413 16.05 15.12 -27.94
C ALA A 413 16.98 15.02 -26.71
N GLU A 414 17.58 16.15 -26.33
CA GLU A 414 18.51 16.24 -25.21
C GLU A 414 17.83 15.80 -23.90
N SER A 415 18.61 15.16 -23.01
CA SER A 415 18.13 14.80 -21.69
C SER A 415 17.81 16.06 -20.87
N LEU A 416 16.80 15.95 -20.00
CA LEU A 416 16.46 17.02 -19.07
C LEU A 416 17.71 17.41 -18.27
N THR A 417 17.93 18.72 -18.11
CA THR A 417 19.07 19.27 -17.37
C THR A 417 19.20 18.60 -16.00
N ASN A 418 20.42 18.19 -15.66
CA ASN A 418 20.71 17.64 -14.34
C ASN A 418 20.92 18.78 -13.33
N ALA A 419 19.98 18.92 -12.39
CA ALA A 419 20.02 19.94 -11.34
C ALA A 419 21.24 19.83 -10.40
N CYS A 420 21.93 18.70 -10.39
CA CYS A 420 23.10 18.47 -9.54
C CYS A 420 24.41 18.98 -10.16
N ARG A 421 24.47 19.25 -11.47
CA ARG A 421 25.73 19.62 -12.15
C ARG A 421 26.34 20.93 -11.65
N ASP A 422 25.50 21.93 -11.39
CA ASP A 422 25.94 23.24 -10.89
C ASP A 422 25.82 23.34 -9.35
N CYS A 423 25.58 22.21 -8.66
CA CYS A 423 25.40 22.18 -7.22
C CYS A 423 26.75 22.13 -6.49
N GLY A 424 27.06 23.15 -5.69
CA GLY A 424 28.30 23.21 -4.89
C GLY A 424 28.46 22.12 -3.82
N TYR A 425 27.44 21.27 -3.61
CA TYR A 425 27.47 20.14 -2.68
C TYR A 425 27.45 18.77 -3.37
N GLN A 426 27.57 18.72 -4.71
CA GLN A 426 27.43 17.48 -5.49
C GLN A 426 28.37 16.37 -5.03
N GLU A 427 29.67 16.66 -4.85
CA GLU A 427 30.66 15.68 -4.43
C GLU A 427 30.32 15.06 -3.07
N ALA A 428 30.01 15.90 -2.08
CA ALA A 428 29.64 15.45 -0.74
C ALA A 428 28.31 14.66 -0.74
N CYS A 429 27.33 15.13 -1.52
CA CYS A 429 26.06 14.45 -1.72
C CYS A 429 26.27 13.04 -2.30
N HIS A 430 27.06 12.91 -3.35
CA HIS A 430 27.31 11.63 -4.02
C HIS A 430 28.10 10.68 -3.13
N ALA A 431 29.08 11.18 -2.37
CA ALA A 431 29.84 10.36 -1.43
C ALA A 431 28.98 9.82 -0.28
N GLY A 432 28.06 10.63 0.27
CA GLY A 432 27.21 10.24 1.39
C GLY A 432 25.99 9.38 1.00
N PHE A 433 25.40 9.67 -0.15
CA PHE A 433 24.07 9.17 -0.52
C PHE A 433 24.05 8.34 -1.81
N GLY A 434 25.12 8.41 -2.62
CA GLY A 434 25.17 7.82 -3.95
C GLY A 434 24.45 8.66 -5.01
N ALA A 435 24.59 8.24 -6.27
CA ALA A 435 24.00 8.91 -7.42
C ALA A 435 23.67 7.92 -8.54
N VAL A 436 22.69 8.26 -9.37
CA VAL A 436 22.36 7.56 -10.62
C VAL A 436 22.36 8.59 -11.74
N ASN A 437 23.09 8.31 -12.83
CA ASN A 437 23.23 9.25 -13.96
C ASN A 437 23.65 10.67 -13.52
N GLU A 438 24.61 10.75 -12.58
CA GLU A 438 25.09 11.99 -11.94
C GLU A 438 24.04 12.75 -11.12
N ILE A 439 22.86 12.18 -10.87
CA ILE A 439 21.82 12.76 -10.03
C ILE A 439 21.92 12.13 -8.62
N GLY A 440 22.22 12.96 -7.62
CA GLY A 440 22.36 12.50 -6.23
C GLY A 440 21.05 11.99 -5.63
N LEU A 441 21.10 10.94 -4.81
CA LEU A 441 19.92 10.34 -4.17
C LEU A 441 19.48 11.03 -2.88
N TYR A 442 20.19 12.06 -2.42
CA TYR A 442 19.89 12.83 -1.21
C TYR A 442 18.41 13.25 -1.11
N PRO A 443 17.73 13.01 0.03
CA PRO A 443 18.25 12.54 1.32
C PRO A 443 18.31 11.01 1.50
N PHE A 444 18.12 10.24 0.44
CA PHE A 444 18.13 8.78 0.50
C PHE A 444 19.49 8.22 0.07
N ASN A 445 19.76 6.96 0.44
CA ASN A 445 20.74 6.12 -0.24
C ASN A 445 20.05 4.84 -0.75
N ALA A 446 20.78 3.99 -1.47
CA ALA A 446 20.21 2.74 -2.01
C ALA A 446 19.58 1.84 -0.93
N VAL A 447 20.15 1.84 0.29
CA VAL A 447 19.66 1.06 1.43
C VAL A 447 18.35 1.66 1.96
N ALA A 448 18.28 2.98 2.12
CA ALA A 448 17.10 3.71 2.56
C ALA A 448 15.92 3.53 1.62
N LEU A 449 16.15 3.62 0.31
CA LEU A 449 15.09 3.37 -0.67
C LEU A 449 14.55 1.94 -0.55
N LYS A 450 15.44 0.94 -0.44
CA LYS A 450 15.05 -0.46 -0.27
C LYS A 450 14.23 -0.68 1.01
N GLN A 451 14.70 -0.13 2.13
CA GLN A 451 14.09 -0.38 3.44
C GLN A 451 12.78 0.37 3.63
N MET A 452 12.76 1.67 3.31
CA MET A 452 11.54 2.48 3.39
C MET A 452 10.44 1.88 2.49
N PHE A 453 10.78 1.48 1.26
CA PHE A 453 9.81 0.87 0.35
C PHE A 453 9.30 -0.48 0.84
N ALA A 454 10.18 -1.36 1.35
CA ALA A 454 9.78 -2.64 1.91
C ALA A 454 8.85 -2.51 3.14
N LYS A 455 8.96 -1.41 3.90
CA LYS A 455 8.11 -1.13 5.07
C LYS A 455 6.69 -0.69 4.68
N VAL A 456 6.52 0.04 3.58
CA VAL A 456 5.21 0.55 3.12
C VAL A 456 4.52 -0.37 2.09
N ASN A 457 5.29 -1.15 1.32
CA ASN A 457 4.76 -2.04 0.30
C ASN A 457 5.04 -3.52 0.62
N GLN A 458 4.03 -4.24 1.11
CA GLN A 458 4.12 -5.66 1.48
C GLN A 458 3.74 -6.62 0.34
N LYS A 459 3.42 -6.09 -0.85
CA LYS A 459 2.95 -6.84 -2.03
C LYS A 459 3.84 -6.53 -3.24
N GLU A 460 3.35 -6.83 -4.45
CA GLU A 460 4.01 -6.49 -5.72
C GLU A 460 4.38 -5.00 -5.81
N PHE A 461 5.41 -4.68 -6.59
CA PHE A 461 5.91 -3.31 -6.76
C PHE A 461 4.79 -2.35 -7.19
N ASN A 462 4.57 -1.30 -6.41
CA ASN A 462 3.61 -0.25 -6.70
C ASN A 462 4.30 1.13 -6.74
N PRO A 463 4.48 1.74 -7.94
CA PRO A 463 5.08 3.05 -8.09
C PRO A 463 4.39 4.15 -7.30
N ARG A 464 3.06 4.09 -7.15
CA ARG A 464 2.29 5.13 -6.43
C ARG A 464 2.64 5.15 -4.95
N ILE A 465 2.82 3.97 -4.35
CA ILE A 465 3.24 3.84 -2.95
C ILE A 465 4.68 4.38 -2.79
N LEU A 466 5.58 4.07 -3.73
CA LEU A 466 6.94 4.61 -3.71
C LEU A 466 6.95 6.15 -3.75
N ILE A 467 6.16 6.76 -4.65
CA ILE A 467 6.08 8.22 -4.77
C ILE A 467 5.44 8.84 -3.52
N LYS A 468 4.26 8.36 -3.10
CA LYS A 468 3.46 8.96 -2.03
C LYS A 468 4.07 8.70 -0.65
N ASP A 469 4.29 7.43 -0.33
CA ASP A 469 4.60 7.00 1.04
C ASP A 469 6.10 6.98 1.33
N VAL A 470 6.97 6.96 0.31
CA VAL A 470 8.43 7.05 0.52
C VAL A 470 8.96 8.44 0.15
N LEU A 471 8.86 8.82 -1.13
CA LEU A 471 9.50 10.04 -1.62
C LEU A 471 8.85 11.30 -1.07
N LYS A 472 7.57 11.52 -1.37
CA LYS A 472 6.82 12.72 -0.96
C LYS A 472 6.85 12.89 0.55
N TYR A 473 6.49 11.84 1.30
CA TYR A 473 6.50 11.89 2.76
C TYR A 473 7.87 12.29 3.33
N THR A 474 8.95 11.66 2.88
CA THR A 474 10.29 11.94 3.43
C THR A 474 10.79 13.32 3.03
N LEU A 475 10.50 13.79 1.81
CA LEU A 475 10.94 15.11 1.35
C LEU A 475 10.14 16.25 2.02
N GLU A 476 8.83 16.09 2.22
CA GLU A 476 7.98 17.07 2.92
C GLU A 476 8.33 17.15 4.41
N ASN A 477 8.40 16.00 5.10
CA ASN A 477 8.78 15.97 6.52
C ASN A 477 10.26 16.29 6.74
N GLY A 478 11.11 16.00 5.76
CA GLY A 478 12.54 16.27 5.80
C GLY A 478 12.87 17.75 5.62
N TYR A 479 12.07 18.52 4.89
CA TYR A 479 12.35 19.92 4.56
C TYR A 479 12.70 20.76 5.79
N ASP A 480 11.76 20.84 6.76
CA ASP A 480 11.95 21.60 8.00
C ASP A 480 12.99 20.96 8.93
N HIS A 481 12.97 19.64 9.06
CA HIS A 481 13.83 18.93 10.01
C HIS A 481 15.31 18.96 9.61
N ILE A 482 15.62 18.92 8.31
CA ILE A 482 17.00 19.03 7.82
C ILE A 482 17.52 20.45 8.09
N GLN A 483 16.76 21.49 7.74
CA GLN A 483 17.16 22.88 7.98
C GLN A 483 17.41 23.18 9.47
N LYS A 484 16.59 22.60 10.36
CA LYS A 484 16.74 22.72 11.82
C LYS A 484 17.81 21.79 12.41
N GLY A 485 18.40 20.89 11.61
CA GLY A 485 19.38 19.91 12.06
C GLY A 485 18.81 18.84 13.01
N LEU A 486 17.52 18.52 12.86
CA LEU A 486 16.75 17.56 13.67
C LEU A 486 16.44 16.25 12.91
N PHE A 487 16.80 16.16 11.63
CA PHE A 487 16.60 14.96 10.80
C PHE A 487 17.65 13.88 11.09
N PRO A 488 17.35 12.57 11.00
CA PRO A 488 16.03 11.96 10.81
C PRO A 488 15.19 12.05 12.10
N SER A 489 13.89 12.30 11.95
CA SER A 489 12.99 12.56 13.08
C SER A 489 12.24 11.30 13.56
N VAL A 490 11.74 11.34 14.80
CA VAL A 490 10.84 10.30 15.35
C VAL A 490 9.54 10.17 14.53
N SER A 491 9.05 11.27 13.94
CA SER A 491 7.88 11.22 13.04
C SER A 491 8.14 10.36 11.80
N LEU A 492 9.37 10.42 11.25
CA LEU A 492 9.77 9.60 10.12
C LEU A 492 9.73 8.10 10.48
N GLN A 493 10.23 7.76 11.67
CA GLN A 493 10.16 6.39 12.17
C GLN A 493 8.71 5.92 12.37
N LYS A 494 7.83 6.75 12.96
CA LYS A 494 6.42 6.39 13.14
C LYS A 494 5.71 6.09 11.82
N HIS A 495 6.02 6.81 10.74
CA HIS A 495 5.43 6.58 9.41
C HIS A 495 5.85 5.25 8.79
N PHE A 496 7.15 4.94 8.83
CA PHE A 496 7.66 3.65 8.33
C PHE A 496 7.41 2.48 9.31
N GLY A 497 6.81 2.77 10.47
CA GLY A 497 6.36 1.79 11.44
C GLY A 497 7.49 1.21 12.27
N LYS A 498 7.51 -0.13 12.38
CA LYS A 498 8.33 -0.82 13.38
C LYS A 498 9.81 -0.84 12.97
N MET A 499 10.69 -0.70 13.96
CA MET A 499 12.13 -0.79 13.77
C MET A 499 12.57 -2.24 13.52
N ARG A 500 13.72 -2.39 12.83
CA ARG A 500 14.42 -3.66 12.59
C ARG A 500 15.51 -3.94 13.62
N LEU A 501 16.03 -2.89 14.26
CA LEU A 501 17.22 -2.94 15.11
C LEU A 501 17.03 -3.91 16.29
N SER A 502 18.04 -4.72 16.59
CA SER A 502 18.01 -5.59 17.76
C SER A 502 18.06 -4.83 19.07
N ALA A 503 17.59 -5.47 20.14
CA ALA A 503 17.65 -4.91 21.48
C ALA A 503 19.10 -4.59 21.92
N MET A 504 20.07 -5.42 21.53
CA MET A 504 21.50 -5.19 21.79
C MET A 504 22.03 -3.96 21.07
N LEU A 505 21.74 -3.80 19.77
CA LEU A 505 22.16 -2.62 19.03
C LEU A 505 21.54 -1.35 19.62
N GLN A 506 20.26 -1.38 19.97
CA GLN A 506 19.62 -0.26 20.65
C GLN A 506 20.30 0.07 21.99
N GLN A 507 20.70 -0.94 22.78
CA GLN A 507 21.46 -0.69 24.01
C GLN A 507 22.83 -0.05 23.71
N ASP A 508 23.52 -0.50 22.67
CA ASP A 508 24.83 0.04 22.27
C ASP A 508 24.73 1.51 21.81
N ILE A 509 23.67 1.86 21.08
CA ILE A 509 23.36 3.25 20.71
C ILE A 509 23.14 4.09 21.98
N ASN A 510 22.33 3.62 22.94
CA ASN A 510 22.02 4.38 24.16
C ASN A 510 23.28 4.65 25.00
N ILE A 511 24.19 3.66 25.08
CA ILE A 511 25.44 3.81 25.83
C ILE A 511 26.39 4.81 25.14
N LYS A 512 26.47 4.76 23.81
CA LYS A 512 27.46 5.55 23.04
C LYS A 512 26.99 6.96 22.70
N ASP A 513 25.71 7.14 22.46
CA ASP A 513 25.13 8.43 22.07
C ASP A 513 23.73 8.61 22.69
N PRO A 514 23.65 8.83 24.01
CA PRO A 514 22.38 9.05 24.69
C PRO A 514 21.69 10.35 24.24
N GLN A 515 22.46 11.34 23.76
CA GLN A 515 21.90 12.64 23.36
C GLN A 515 21.16 12.57 22.02
N ASN A 516 21.64 11.79 21.04
CA ASN A 516 20.94 11.58 19.77
C ASN A 516 20.37 10.18 19.64
N PHE A 517 20.07 9.51 20.76
CA PHE A 517 19.60 8.13 20.80
C PHE A 517 18.49 7.85 19.77
N ASP A 518 17.37 8.57 19.85
CA ASP A 518 16.22 8.38 18.96
C ASP A 518 16.61 8.59 17.48
N ARG A 519 17.32 9.68 17.18
CA ARG A 519 17.72 10.03 15.79
C ARG A 519 18.68 8.99 15.22
N ARG A 520 19.61 8.48 16.02
CA ARG A 520 20.57 7.45 15.60
C ARG A 520 19.88 6.10 15.38
N GLN A 521 18.86 5.78 16.17
CA GLN A 521 18.03 4.61 15.90
C GLN A 521 17.32 4.74 14.55
N VAL A 522 16.67 5.88 14.25
CA VAL A 522 16.03 6.08 12.94
C VAL A 522 17.05 6.02 11.80
N LEU A 523 18.22 6.62 12.00
CA LEU A 523 19.29 6.61 11.03
C LEU A 523 19.74 5.20 10.67
N LEU A 524 20.08 4.38 11.66
CA LEU A 524 20.53 3.01 11.43
C LEU A 524 19.38 2.11 10.97
N ASP A 525 18.15 2.33 11.45
CA ASP A 525 16.98 1.54 11.05
C ASP A 525 16.64 1.69 9.57
N LEU A 526 16.91 2.86 8.98
CA LEU A 526 16.51 3.18 7.60
C LEU A 526 17.70 3.30 6.62
N TRP A 527 18.86 3.84 7.01
CA TRP A 527 19.99 4.06 6.07
C TRP A 527 21.09 2.99 6.11
N ASP A 528 21.04 2.06 7.07
CA ASP A 528 21.94 0.90 7.15
C ASP A 528 21.12 -0.39 7.13
N ASP A 529 21.71 -1.51 6.70
CA ASP A 529 21.07 -2.84 6.67
C ASP A 529 21.71 -3.87 7.63
N GLY A 530 22.70 -3.45 8.42
CA GLY A 530 23.38 -4.27 9.42
C GLY A 530 22.77 -4.12 10.79
N ASP A 531 23.10 -5.03 11.69
CA ASP A 531 22.61 -5.01 13.08
C ASP A 531 23.77 -4.82 14.07
N GLU A 532 24.81 -4.09 13.64
CA GLU A 532 25.97 -3.74 14.45
C GLU A 532 26.15 -2.22 14.48
N LEU A 533 26.68 -1.72 15.59
CA LEU A 533 26.91 -0.29 15.74
C LEU A 533 28.03 0.16 14.80
N CYS A 534 27.69 1.04 13.86
CA CYS A 534 28.63 1.57 12.87
C CYS A 534 28.44 3.07 12.65
N ASP A 535 29.49 3.70 12.11
CA ASP A 535 29.39 5.03 11.51
C ASP A 535 29.10 4.86 10.01
N LEU A 536 28.22 5.71 9.49
CA LEU A 536 27.92 5.85 8.07
C LEU A 536 28.93 6.83 7.43
N PRO A 537 28.91 7.05 6.10
CA PRO A 537 29.79 8.04 5.47
C PRO A 537 29.73 9.41 6.16
N THR A 538 30.88 10.07 6.31
CA THR A 538 31.03 11.35 7.03
C THR A 538 30.11 12.44 6.47
N GLU A 539 29.92 12.46 5.16
CA GLU A 539 29.06 13.40 4.45
C GLU A 539 27.59 13.21 4.82
N LEU A 540 27.15 11.96 5.07
CA LEU A 540 25.80 11.66 5.54
C LEU A 540 25.60 12.17 6.97
N HIS A 541 26.56 11.93 7.86
CA HIS A 541 26.55 12.45 9.23
C HIS A 541 26.49 13.99 9.27
N THR A 542 27.25 14.64 8.38
CA THR A 542 27.26 16.10 8.24
C THR A 542 25.91 16.61 7.71
N ALA A 543 25.36 15.99 6.66
CA ALA A 543 24.10 16.40 6.06
C ALA A 543 22.91 16.32 7.02
N PHE A 544 22.88 15.28 7.86
CA PHE A 544 21.85 15.09 8.86
C PHE A 544 22.15 15.73 10.21
N ASN A 545 23.33 16.32 10.41
CA ASN A 545 23.72 16.86 11.71
C ASN A 545 23.58 15.83 12.85
N VAL A 546 24.10 14.61 12.59
CA VAL A 546 24.23 13.52 13.58
C VAL A 546 25.73 13.19 13.66
N PRO A 547 26.45 13.58 14.72
CA PRO A 547 27.90 13.39 14.80
C PRO A 547 28.32 11.92 14.67
N PRO A 548 29.47 11.59 14.06
CA PRO A 548 30.01 10.22 14.13
C PRO A 548 30.40 9.88 15.58
N ILE A 549 30.31 8.59 15.95
CA ILE A 549 30.61 8.09 17.29
C ILE A 549 32.00 7.45 17.41
N GLY A 550 32.79 7.46 16.32
CA GLY A 550 34.18 7.01 16.30
C GLY A 550 34.31 5.48 16.28
N VAL A 551 33.35 4.78 15.65
CA VAL A 551 33.38 3.33 15.42
C VAL A 551 33.74 3.04 13.96
N GLY A 552 33.85 1.76 13.58
CA GLY A 552 34.17 1.39 12.21
C GLY A 552 33.17 1.97 11.19
N VAL A 553 33.68 2.59 10.13
CA VAL A 553 32.86 3.17 9.05
C VAL A 553 32.45 2.07 8.08
N ARG A 554 31.15 1.93 7.84
CA ARG A 554 30.62 0.95 6.89
C ARG A 554 30.39 1.60 5.53
N ILE A 555 31.31 1.39 4.60
CA ILE A 555 31.19 1.88 3.22
C ILE A 555 30.73 0.73 2.33
N LYS A 556 29.50 0.79 1.81
CA LYS A 556 29.06 -0.09 0.71
C LYS A 556 29.18 0.68 -0.60
N GLN A 557 30.05 0.23 -1.49
CA GLN A 557 30.17 0.81 -2.83
C GLN A 557 28.90 0.51 -3.65
N PRO A 558 28.41 1.45 -4.49
CA PRO A 558 27.35 1.16 -5.44
C PRO A 558 27.85 0.12 -6.47
N PRO A 559 26.95 -0.73 -7.02
CA PRO A 559 27.30 -1.59 -8.13
C PRO A 559 27.77 -0.74 -9.31
N LYS A 560 28.91 -1.08 -9.91
CA LYS A 560 29.41 -0.41 -11.12
C LYS A 560 28.37 -0.51 -12.24
N PRO A 561 28.13 0.56 -13.02
CA PRO A 561 27.27 0.48 -14.19
C PRO A 561 27.85 -0.53 -15.19
N ILE A 562 27.01 -1.47 -15.62
CA ILE A 562 27.35 -2.43 -16.67
C ILE A 562 27.35 -1.66 -17.99
N THR A 563 28.54 -1.32 -18.49
CA THR A 563 28.74 -0.90 -19.88
C THR A 563 28.33 -2.04 -20.81
N THR A 564 27.33 -1.78 -21.64
CA THR A 564 26.93 -2.56 -22.81
C THR A 564 28.09 -2.67 -23.80
N VAL A 565 28.49 -3.89 -24.19
CA VAL A 565 28.82 -4.36 -25.56
C VAL A 565 29.01 -5.89 -25.52
N GLY A 566 28.35 -6.62 -26.44
CA GLY A 566 28.88 -7.88 -26.97
C GLY A 566 27.91 -9.07 -27.04
N GLU A 567 27.24 -9.22 -28.18
CA GLU A 567 26.52 -10.43 -28.60
C GLU A 567 27.42 -11.68 -28.54
N GLN A 568 27.09 -12.69 -27.73
CA GLN A 568 27.47 -14.09 -28.01
C GLN A 568 26.41 -15.10 -27.53
N LYS A 569 25.85 -15.80 -28.53
CA LYS A 569 25.18 -17.11 -28.60
C LYS A 569 24.85 -17.85 -27.30
N LEU A 570 23.55 -18.12 -27.12
CA LEU A 570 22.99 -19.12 -26.22
C LEU A 570 23.25 -20.55 -26.74
N GLU A 571 23.95 -21.36 -25.94
CA GLU A 571 23.75 -22.81 -25.92
C GLU A 571 23.21 -23.25 -24.55
N LYS A 572 22.18 -24.10 -24.62
CA LYS A 572 21.33 -24.56 -23.53
C LYS A 572 22.06 -25.60 -22.68
N THR A 573 22.02 -25.47 -21.35
CA THR A 573 21.86 -26.64 -20.48
C THR A 573 21.20 -26.22 -19.16
N TYR A 574 19.95 -26.61 -18.98
CA TYR A 574 19.18 -26.38 -17.76
C TYR A 574 19.61 -27.41 -16.70
N LYS A 575 20.06 -26.92 -15.55
CA LYS A 575 20.01 -27.66 -14.27
C LYS A 575 19.15 -26.88 -13.29
N THR A 576 18.16 -27.59 -12.80
CA THR A 576 17.09 -27.16 -11.89
C THR A 576 17.66 -27.03 -10.48
N GLU A 577 17.83 -25.80 -10.00
CA GLU A 577 17.95 -25.52 -8.56
C GLU A 577 16.85 -24.52 -8.21
N SER A 578 15.92 -25.00 -7.38
CA SER A 578 14.81 -24.24 -6.83
C SER A 578 15.28 -23.49 -5.59
N ASP A 579 15.52 -22.19 -5.73
CA ASP A 579 15.77 -21.31 -4.59
C ASP A 579 14.45 -20.85 -3.94
N PRO A 580 14.32 -20.92 -2.60
CA PRO A 580 13.13 -20.48 -1.91
C PRO A 580 13.11 -18.96 -1.68
N VAL A 581 11.92 -18.40 -1.81
CA VAL A 581 11.40 -17.08 -1.39
C VAL A 581 12.29 -16.32 -0.40
N VAL A 582 12.74 -15.13 -0.82
CA VAL A 582 13.53 -14.17 -0.02
C VAL A 582 12.71 -13.66 1.16
N LYS A 583 12.83 -14.34 2.29
CA LYS A 583 12.71 -13.71 3.62
C LYS A 583 14.07 -13.11 3.92
N THR A 584 14.14 -11.79 4.13
CA THR A 584 15.30 -11.12 4.72
C THR A 584 15.51 -11.64 6.14
N SER A 585 16.14 -12.81 6.26
CA SER A 585 16.81 -13.26 7.47
C SER A 585 18.21 -12.67 7.42
N THR A 586 18.50 -11.75 8.32
CA THR A 586 19.88 -11.47 8.71
C THR A 586 20.42 -12.78 9.28
N LYS A 587 21.10 -13.58 8.44
CA LYS A 587 21.84 -14.75 8.90
C LYS A 587 22.89 -14.25 9.89
N ILE A 588 22.65 -14.45 11.18
CA ILE A 588 23.68 -14.26 12.19
C ILE A 588 24.63 -15.45 12.04
N GLU A 589 25.83 -15.21 11.52
CA GLU A 589 26.84 -16.26 11.31
C GLU A 589 27.09 -17.04 12.62
N GLY A 590 27.02 -18.38 12.55
CA GLY A 590 27.32 -19.27 13.68
C GLY A 590 26.15 -19.62 14.62
N ILE A 591 24.94 -19.09 14.40
CA ILE A 591 23.75 -19.42 15.20
C ILE A 591 22.81 -20.38 14.42
N PRO A 592 22.26 -21.43 15.04
CA PRO A 592 21.27 -22.30 14.40
C PRO A 592 20.00 -21.52 13.99
N GLU A 593 19.43 -21.87 12.84
CA GLU A 593 18.30 -21.15 12.23
C GLU A 593 17.08 -21.03 13.16
N ASN A 594 16.79 -22.08 13.95
CA ASN A 594 15.70 -22.06 14.93
C ASN A 594 15.95 -21.02 16.04
N LEU A 595 17.17 -20.96 16.56
CA LEU A 595 17.53 -19.98 17.59
C LEU A 595 17.48 -18.56 17.03
N ALA A 596 17.98 -18.35 15.80
CA ALA A 596 17.89 -17.05 15.12
C ALA A 596 16.42 -16.56 14.99
N LYS A 597 15.49 -17.44 14.59
CA LYS A 597 14.05 -17.12 14.52
C LYS A 597 13.47 -16.70 15.88
N LYS A 598 13.85 -17.38 16.97
CA LYS A 598 13.39 -17.01 18.32
C LYS A 598 13.94 -15.66 18.77
N ILE A 599 15.19 -15.34 18.41
CA ILE A 599 15.80 -14.04 18.69
C ILE A 599 15.11 -12.94 17.88
N GLU A 600 14.78 -13.19 16.60
CA GLU A 600 13.99 -12.26 15.76
C GLU A 600 12.61 -11.99 16.35
N ILE A 601 11.93 -13.01 16.90
CA ILE A 601 10.65 -12.83 17.61
C ILE A 601 10.79 -11.88 18.81
N LEU A 602 11.85 -12.04 19.61
CA LEU A 602 12.12 -11.19 20.76
C LEU A 602 12.50 -9.75 20.36
N ASN A 603 13.31 -9.58 19.32
CA ASN A 603 13.59 -8.26 18.74
C ASN A 603 12.31 -7.60 18.21
N GLY A 604 11.45 -8.39 17.56
CA GLY A 604 10.12 -7.95 17.16
C GLY A 604 9.31 -7.45 18.35
N TRP A 605 9.28 -8.18 19.47
CA TRP A 605 8.57 -7.76 20.68
C TRP A 605 9.11 -6.45 21.25
N ASN A 606 10.44 -6.28 21.29
CA ASN A 606 11.08 -4.99 21.61
C ASN A 606 10.62 -3.86 20.68
N ASN A 607 10.44 -4.16 19.40
CA ASN A 607 10.01 -3.22 18.37
C ASN A 607 8.48 -3.19 18.21
N GLN A 608 7.73 -3.38 19.30
CA GLN A 608 6.27 -3.25 19.39
C GLN A 608 5.47 -4.31 18.59
N ASN A 609 6.06 -5.46 18.25
CA ASN A 609 5.29 -6.65 17.86
C ASN A 609 4.72 -7.37 19.09
N ILE A 610 3.83 -8.33 18.84
CA ILE A 610 3.24 -9.17 19.89
C ILE A 610 4.14 -10.39 20.06
N LEU A 611 4.45 -10.73 21.31
CA LEU A 611 5.16 -11.97 21.63
C LEU A 611 4.21 -13.18 21.46
N PRO A 612 4.51 -14.14 20.57
CA PRO A 612 3.74 -15.36 20.46
C PRO A 612 3.79 -16.20 21.75
N GLN A 613 2.62 -16.66 22.23
CA GLN A 613 2.50 -17.36 23.51
C GLN A 613 3.07 -18.80 23.52
N VAL A 614 3.20 -19.44 22.35
CA VAL A 614 3.38 -20.91 22.28
C VAL A 614 4.85 -21.34 22.22
N GLU A 615 5.71 -20.62 21.49
CA GLU A 615 7.09 -21.07 21.26
C GLU A 615 8.09 -20.44 22.25
N VAL A 616 8.28 -19.12 22.18
CA VAL A 616 9.31 -18.43 22.96
C VAL A 616 8.88 -18.22 24.42
N ALA A 617 7.64 -17.76 24.62
CA ALA A 617 7.11 -17.45 25.94
C ALA A 617 7.11 -18.67 26.89
N LYS A 618 6.79 -19.87 26.38
CA LYS A 618 6.79 -21.09 27.19
C LYS A 618 8.19 -21.45 27.70
N GLU A 619 9.18 -21.48 26.80
CA GLU A 619 10.57 -21.84 27.13
C GLU A 619 11.19 -20.83 28.12
N VAL A 620 10.99 -19.53 27.86
CA VAL A 620 11.43 -18.47 28.77
C VAL A 620 10.77 -18.61 30.14
N ARG A 621 9.48 -18.91 30.20
CA ARG A 621 8.73 -19.13 31.45
C ARG A 621 9.24 -20.35 32.24
N GLU A 622 9.50 -21.46 31.56
CA GLU A 622 10.06 -22.69 32.13
C GLU A 622 11.45 -22.48 32.71
N PHE A 623 12.22 -21.53 32.17
CA PHE A 623 13.53 -21.16 32.70
C PHE A 623 13.45 -20.15 33.86
N ILE A 624 12.66 -19.09 33.72
CA ILE A 624 12.61 -18.00 34.70
C ILE A 624 12.03 -18.46 36.04
N PHE A 625 10.97 -19.28 36.04
CA PHE A 625 10.33 -19.71 37.28
C PHE A 625 11.30 -20.38 38.26
N PRO A 626 11.99 -21.49 37.91
CA PRO A 626 12.94 -22.11 38.83
C PRO A 626 14.11 -21.19 39.18
N ALA A 627 14.56 -20.33 38.25
CA ALA A 627 15.61 -19.36 38.53
C ALA A 627 15.22 -18.36 39.62
N ILE A 628 14.02 -17.79 39.56
CA ILE A 628 13.51 -16.88 40.61
C ILE A 628 13.39 -17.62 41.95
N VAL A 629 12.84 -18.83 41.95
CA VAL A 629 12.65 -19.60 43.18
C VAL A 629 13.99 -19.92 43.84
N GLN A 630 15.02 -20.29 43.08
CA GLN A 630 16.35 -20.58 43.61
C GLN A 630 17.12 -19.33 44.04
N HIS A 631 16.84 -18.17 43.43
CA HIS A 631 17.50 -16.92 43.73
C HIS A 631 17.02 -16.29 45.05
N ILE A 632 15.76 -16.51 45.42
CA ILE A 632 15.19 -16.03 46.69
C ILE A 632 15.76 -16.85 47.86
N GLN A 633 16.34 -16.17 48.84
CA GLN A 633 16.82 -16.79 50.09
C GLN A 633 15.66 -17.00 51.08
N TRP A 634 14.83 -18.02 50.84
CA TRP A 634 13.60 -18.30 51.59
C TRP A 634 13.80 -18.43 53.11
N ASP A 635 14.90 -19.02 53.57
CA ASP A 635 15.21 -19.20 55.00
C ASP A 635 15.45 -17.84 55.69
N ASN A 636 16.14 -16.91 55.04
CA ASN A 636 16.36 -15.55 55.55
C ASN A 636 15.06 -14.76 55.65
N GLU A 637 14.08 -15.14 54.83
CA GLU A 637 12.74 -14.55 54.79
C GLU A 637 11.75 -15.21 55.77
N MET A 638 12.16 -16.29 56.45
CA MET A 638 11.30 -17.14 57.28
C MET A 638 10.06 -17.66 56.53
N LEU A 639 10.22 -17.93 55.22
CA LEU A 639 9.16 -18.44 54.35
C LEU A 639 9.51 -19.86 53.89
N LEU A 640 8.52 -20.76 53.84
CA LEU A 640 8.73 -22.11 53.30
C LEU A 640 8.57 -22.09 51.78
N GLU A 641 9.65 -22.29 51.04
CA GLU A 641 9.69 -22.31 49.56
C GLU A 641 8.50 -23.07 48.96
N LYS A 642 8.32 -24.35 49.32
CA LYS A 642 7.27 -25.22 48.75
C LYS A 642 5.86 -24.66 48.94
N THR A 643 5.62 -23.91 50.00
CA THR A 643 4.33 -23.29 50.32
C THR A 643 4.09 -22.05 49.47
N PHE A 644 5.11 -21.21 49.27
CA PHE A 644 4.97 -19.88 48.65
C PHE A 644 5.33 -19.83 47.17
N ALA A 645 6.19 -20.72 46.69
CA ALA A 645 6.59 -20.80 45.30
C ALA A 645 6.81 -22.25 44.86
N SER A 646 5.76 -22.84 44.27
CA SER A 646 5.77 -24.18 43.70
C SER A 646 4.59 -24.35 42.75
N ASN A 647 4.60 -25.36 41.87
CA ASN A 647 3.46 -25.59 40.97
C ASN A 647 2.15 -25.93 41.71
N SER A 648 2.24 -26.40 42.96
CA SER A 648 1.09 -26.62 43.86
C SER A 648 0.77 -25.42 44.77
N SER A 649 1.65 -24.41 44.87
CA SER A 649 1.49 -23.24 45.74
C SER A 649 0.27 -22.40 45.39
N LYS A 650 -0.48 -21.88 46.37
CA LYS A 650 -1.56 -20.92 46.11
C LYS A 650 -1.05 -19.52 45.74
N TYR A 651 0.23 -19.22 45.98
CA TYR A 651 0.79 -17.87 45.89
C TYR A 651 1.51 -17.63 44.57
N PHE A 652 2.63 -18.29 44.31
CA PHE A 652 3.39 -18.10 43.06
C PHE A 652 3.64 -19.44 42.36
N LYS A 653 3.21 -19.53 41.09
CA LYS A 653 3.39 -20.69 40.22
C LYS A 653 4.02 -20.28 38.90
N GLN A 654 4.54 -21.24 38.14
CA GLN A 654 5.08 -20.98 36.80
C GLN A 654 4.10 -20.23 35.89
N ARG A 655 2.80 -20.59 35.90
CA ARG A 655 1.75 -19.92 35.10
C ARG A 655 1.49 -18.46 35.49
N ASN A 656 1.98 -18.01 36.65
CA ASN A 656 1.80 -16.64 37.12
C ASN A 656 2.78 -15.65 36.49
N ILE A 657 3.76 -16.15 35.72
CA ILE A 657 4.65 -15.34 34.90
C ILE A 657 3.98 -15.09 33.55
N VAL A 658 3.60 -13.84 33.32
CA VAL A 658 2.90 -13.36 32.13
C VAL A 658 3.80 -12.39 31.39
N PHE A 659 3.73 -12.42 30.06
CA PHE A 659 4.44 -11.47 29.22
C PHE A 659 3.46 -10.43 28.71
N TYR A 660 3.88 -9.16 28.77
CA TYR A 660 3.07 -8.03 28.36
C TYR A 660 2.60 -8.16 26.90
N SER A 661 1.31 -7.92 26.69
CA SER A 661 0.69 -7.85 25.37
C SER A 661 -0.31 -6.69 25.33
N PRO A 662 -0.20 -5.77 24.37
CA PRO A 662 -1.10 -4.61 24.28
C PRO A 662 -2.56 -4.99 23.96
N ARG A 663 -2.81 -6.24 23.53
CA ARG A 663 -4.16 -6.73 23.17
C ARG A 663 -4.88 -7.49 24.29
N VAL A 664 -4.20 -7.79 25.40
CA VAL A 664 -4.76 -8.63 26.48
C VAL A 664 -4.76 -7.83 27.78
N THR A 665 -5.90 -7.25 28.11
CA THR A 665 -6.06 -6.38 29.29
C THR A 665 -6.62 -7.11 30.52
N ARG A 666 -7.17 -8.34 30.37
CA ARG A 666 -7.80 -9.08 31.47
C ARG A 666 -7.45 -10.57 31.43
N GLU A 667 -6.44 -10.96 32.21
CA GLU A 667 -6.24 -12.35 32.63
C GLU A 667 -6.49 -12.44 34.14
N THR A 668 -7.42 -13.31 34.55
CA THR A 668 -7.69 -13.61 35.96
C THR A 668 -6.71 -14.67 36.46
N ILE A 669 -5.54 -14.24 36.91
CA ILE A 669 -4.55 -15.12 37.51
C ILE A 669 -4.69 -15.08 39.03
N ALA A 670 -4.94 -16.24 39.64
CA ALA A 670 -4.91 -16.39 41.09
C ALA A 670 -3.46 -16.43 41.59
N GLY A 671 -3.18 -15.69 42.67
CA GLY A 671 -1.85 -15.58 43.27
C GLY A 671 -1.07 -14.33 42.86
N VAL A 672 0.20 -14.29 43.20
CA VAL A 672 1.14 -13.22 42.84
C VAL A 672 1.39 -13.26 41.34
N LYS A 673 1.05 -12.20 40.60
CA LYS A 673 1.28 -12.08 39.16
C LYS A 673 2.61 -11.36 38.90
N LEU A 674 3.50 -11.99 38.15
CA LEU A 674 4.72 -11.36 37.61
C LEU A 674 4.48 -11.06 36.14
N SER A 675 4.20 -9.80 35.82
CA SER A 675 4.09 -9.31 34.44
C SER A 675 5.45 -8.82 33.97
N LEU A 676 5.96 -9.34 32.86
CA LEU A 676 7.28 -8.97 32.30
C LEU A 676 7.12 -8.29 30.93
N PRO A 677 7.86 -7.20 30.66
CA PRO A 677 8.68 -6.43 31.61
C PRO A 677 7.86 -5.86 32.79
N LEU A 678 8.53 -5.50 33.88
CA LEU A 678 7.87 -5.02 35.10
C LEU A 678 7.19 -3.68 34.85
N ASN A 679 7.84 -2.82 34.07
CA ASN A 679 7.27 -1.56 33.59
C ASN A 679 7.23 -1.56 32.05
N PRO A 680 6.09 -1.92 31.43
CA PRO A 680 5.98 -1.98 29.97
C PRO A 680 6.02 -0.61 29.28
N ASP A 681 5.79 0.48 30.03
CA ASP A 681 5.88 1.85 29.51
C ASP A 681 7.31 2.42 29.57
N ASP A 682 8.23 1.73 30.25
CA ASP A 682 9.65 2.07 30.32
C ASP A 682 10.43 1.30 29.24
N ALA A 683 10.88 2.03 28.22
CA ALA A 683 11.62 1.47 27.09
C ALA A 683 12.95 0.79 27.51
N ASP A 684 13.59 1.25 28.58
CA ASP A 684 14.83 0.67 29.07
C ASP A 684 14.58 -0.66 29.80
N ASP A 685 13.55 -0.72 30.65
CA ASP A 685 13.16 -1.98 31.32
C ASP A 685 12.67 -3.03 30.30
N PHE A 686 11.93 -2.58 29.28
CA PHE A 686 11.51 -3.44 28.17
C PHE A 686 12.71 -4.03 27.44
N ARG A 687 13.65 -3.17 27.02
CA ARG A 687 14.85 -3.58 26.27
C ARG A 687 15.74 -4.50 27.09
N GLU A 688 16.00 -4.19 28.36
CA GLU A 688 16.78 -5.06 29.25
C GLU A 688 16.10 -6.42 29.48
N THR A 689 14.78 -6.45 29.62
CA THR A 689 14.00 -7.69 29.75
C THR A 689 14.15 -8.55 28.49
N VAL A 690 14.06 -7.95 27.31
CA VAL A 690 14.25 -8.65 26.03
C VAL A 690 15.65 -9.23 25.92
N ILE A 691 16.68 -8.46 26.27
CA ILE A 691 18.08 -8.93 26.27
C ILE A 691 18.27 -10.08 27.25
N ALA A 692 17.68 -10.01 28.44
CA ALA A 692 17.70 -11.11 29.40
C ALA A 692 17.05 -12.38 28.81
N PHE A 693 15.93 -12.25 28.09
CA PHE A 693 15.27 -13.40 27.45
C PHE A 693 16.11 -13.99 26.31
N GLN A 694 16.77 -13.16 25.52
CA GLN A 694 17.73 -13.62 24.51
C GLN A 694 18.88 -14.40 25.16
N GLY A 695 19.44 -13.89 26.27
CA GLY A 695 20.46 -14.57 27.04
C GLY A 695 20.01 -15.94 27.56
N ILE A 696 18.76 -16.04 28.04
CA ILE A 696 18.15 -17.30 28.45
C ILE A 696 18.09 -18.29 27.29
N LEU A 697 17.66 -17.87 26.09
CA LEU A 697 17.59 -18.75 24.92
C LEU A 697 18.98 -19.22 24.46
N PHE A 698 19.97 -18.31 24.45
CA PHE A 698 21.35 -18.67 24.13
C PHE A 698 21.91 -19.67 25.14
N TYR A 699 21.72 -19.44 26.44
CA TYR A 699 22.14 -20.38 27.47
C TYR A 699 21.41 -21.72 27.38
N SER A 700 20.10 -21.71 27.11
CA SER A 700 19.32 -22.94 26.89
C SER A 700 19.84 -23.77 25.72
N HIS A 701 20.40 -23.12 24.69
CA HIS A 701 21.02 -23.80 23.56
C HIS A 701 22.46 -24.27 23.86
N TYR A 702 23.37 -23.36 24.23
CA TYR A 702 24.79 -23.66 24.39
C TYR A 702 25.16 -24.31 25.74
N LYS A 703 24.29 -24.22 26.75
CA LYS A 703 24.51 -24.69 28.14
C LYS A 703 25.70 -24.03 28.86
N HIS A 704 26.22 -22.94 28.32
CA HIS A 704 27.29 -22.13 28.91
C HIS A 704 27.20 -20.69 28.39
N TRP A 705 27.84 -19.74 29.07
CA TRP A 705 27.89 -18.32 28.67
C TRP A 705 29.05 -17.97 27.72
N LYS A 706 29.83 -18.96 27.27
CA LYS A 706 30.97 -18.77 26.36
C LYS A 706 30.54 -18.70 24.88
N PHE A 707 29.81 -17.66 24.51
CA PHE A 707 29.40 -17.35 23.14
C PHE A 707 29.54 -15.84 22.88
N LYS A 708 29.34 -15.38 21.63
CA LYS A 708 29.45 -13.94 21.27
C LYS A 708 28.54 -13.10 22.18
N ASP A 709 29.10 -12.08 22.83
CA ASP A 709 28.42 -11.21 23.81
C ASP A 709 27.83 -11.92 25.05
N GLY A 710 28.22 -13.16 25.34
CA GLY A 710 27.63 -13.97 26.41
C GLY A 710 27.79 -13.40 27.82
N ASP A 711 28.86 -12.65 28.08
CA ASP A 711 29.06 -11.92 29.35
C ASP A 711 28.07 -10.76 29.52
N ARG A 712 27.75 -10.04 28.44
CA ARG A 712 26.75 -8.96 28.43
C ARG A 712 25.34 -9.50 28.67
N TYR A 713 24.99 -10.59 28.00
CA TYR A 713 23.73 -11.30 28.21
C TYR A 713 23.61 -11.77 29.66
N PHE A 714 24.65 -12.40 30.20
CA PHE A 714 24.67 -12.86 31.59
C PHE A 714 24.47 -11.71 32.59
N ARG A 715 25.21 -10.59 32.44
CA ARG A 715 25.07 -9.42 33.32
C ARG A 715 23.65 -8.87 33.32
N THR A 716 23.06 -8.73 32.14
CA THR A 716 21.69 -8.20 32.00
C THR A 716 20.66 -9.16 32.58
N TYR A 717 20.82 -10.46 32.33
CA TYR A 717 20.00 -11.50 32.95
C TYR A 717 20.10 -11.49 34.48
N SER A 718 21.30 -11.46 35.06
CA SER A 718 21.48 -11.43 36.51
C SER A 718 20.85 -10.20 37.15
N LYS A 719 21.00 -9.02 36.54
CA LYS A 719 20.36 -7.78 36.98
C LYS A 719 18.83 -7.91 36.98
N GLN A 720 18.26 -8.45 35.90
CA GLN A 720 16.82 -8.62 35.76
C GLN A 720 16.27 -9.72 36.69
N LEU A 721 17.01 -10.82 36.90
CA LEU A 721 16.65 -11.87 37.84
C LEU A 721 16.55 -11.36 39.29
N GLU A 722 17.48 -10.50 39.71
CA GLU A 722 17.43 -9.83 41.02
C GLU A 722 16.15 -9.00 41.14
N LYS A 723 15.87 -8.14 40.16
CA LYS A 723 14.65 -7.30 40.13
C LYS A 723 13.37 -8.15 40.20
N TRP A 724 13.27 -9.21 39.39
CA TRP A 724 12.09 -10.07 39.35
C TRP A 724 11.91 -10.83 40.67
N SER A 725 12.99 -11.32 41.26
CA SER A 725 12.98 -12.01 42.56
C SER A 725 12.54 -11.08 43.69
N GLN A 726 13.08 -9.86 43.74
CA GLN A 726 12.67 -8.85 44.72
C GLN A 726 11.19 -8.47 44.57
N TYR A 727 10.73 -8.31 43.32
CA TYR A 727 9.32 -8.01 43.05
C TYR A 727 8.40 -9.14 43.55
N VAL A 728 8.71 -10.39 43.22
CA VAL A 728 7.92 -11.55 43.66
C VAL A 728 7.89 -11.64 45.18
N LEU A 729 9.04 -11.50 45.84
CA LEU A 729 9.13 -11.53 47.29
C LEU A 729 8.31 -10.40 47.95
N ALA A 730 8.42 -9.17 47.44
CA ALA A 730 7.64 -8.04 47.94
C ALA A 730 6.13 -8.25 47.74
N ALA A 731 5.73 -8.83 46.61
CA ALA A 731 4.34 -9.14 46.32
C ALA A 731 3.80 -10.27 47.22
N ILE A 732 4.61 -11.30 47.53
CA ILE A 732 4.25 -12.35 48.49
C ILE A 732 4.03 -11.75 49.89
N ARG A 733 4.92 -10.86 50.34
CA ARG A 733 4.79 -10.18 51.65
C ARG A 733 3.52 -9.33 51.76
N ARG A 734 3.04 -8.78 50.64
CA ARG A 734 1.81 -7.96 50.53
C ARG A 734 0.55 -8.77 50.21
N TYR A 735 0.67 -10.07 49.95
CA TYR A 735 -0.49 -10.88 49.56
C TYR A 735 -1.51 -10.94 50.72
N PRO A 736 -2.81 -10.72 50.48
CA PRO A 736 -3.81 -10.67 51.53
C PRO A 736 -3.81 -11.97 52.34
N ARG A 737 -3.65 -11.83 53.66
CA ARG A 737 -3.75 -12.95 54.61
C ARG A 737 -5.19 -13.12 55.06
N GLU A 738 -5.53 -14.33 55.49
CA GLU A 738 -6.82 -14.60 56.14
C GLU A 738 -7.02 -13.72 57.40
N SER A 739 -5.94 -13.26 58.04
CA SER A 739 -5.97 -12.37 59.20
C SER A 739 -6.11 -10.87 58.88
N GLY A 740 -5.92 -10.44 57.63
CA GLY A 740 -5.93 -9.02 57.24
C GLY A 740 -4.71 -8.19 57.66
N GLU A 741 -3.77 -8.74 58.44
CA GLU A 741 -2.56 -8.06 58.91
C GLU A 741 -1.36 -8.24 57.94
N PRO A 742 -0.44 -7.27 57.83
CA PRO A 742 0.78 -7.41 57.04
C PRO A 742 1.73 -8.48 57.62
N TRP A 743 2.59 -9.09 56.77
CA TRP A 743 3.60 -10.04 57.25
C TRP A 743 4.54 -9.39 58.26
N ASN A 744 4.53 -9.92 59.48
CA ASN A 744 5.52 -9.63 60.51
C ASN A 744 6.13 -10.95 61.00
N PRO A 745 7.41 -11.24 60.70
CA PRO A 745 8.06 -12.46 61.16
C PRO A 745 8.44 -12.41 62.65
N LEU A 746 8.39 -11.24 63.29
CA LEU A 746 8.88 -11.03 64.67
C LEU A 746 8.16 -11.92 65.71
N PRO A 747 6.82 -12.07 65.72
CA PRO A 747 6.14 -12.90 66.71
C PRO A 747 6.51 -14.38 66.56
N ALA A 748 6.54 -14.88 65.31
CA ALA A 748 6.93 -16.26 65.02
C ALA A 748 8.39 -16.52 65.39
N ALA A 749 9.30 -15.59 65.11
CA ALA A 749 10.70 -15.68 65.51
C ALA A 749 10.88 -15.71 67.03
N LEU A 750 10.13 -14.87 67.77
CA LEU A 750 10.12 -14.86 69.24
C LEU A 750 9.58 -16.18 69.81
N GLU A 751 8.52 -16.73 69.24
CA GLU A 751 7.98 -18.04 69.64
C GLU A 751 8.98 -19.16 69.36
N LEU A 752 9.66 -19.15 68.21
CA LEU A 752 10.66 -20.15 67.86
C LEU A 752 11.89 -20.07 68.77
N LEU A 753 12.34 -18.85 69.12
CA LEU A 753 13.39 -18.64 70.12
C LEU A 753 12.94 -19.09 71.53
N ALA A 754 11.68 -18.86 71.91
CA ALA A 754 11.13 -19.32 73.19
C ALA A 754 11.03 -20.86 73.25
N ILE A 755 10.63 -21.52 72.15
CA ILE A 755 10.62 -22.99 72.05
C ILE A 755 12.04 -23.55 72.02
N GLY A 756 12.94 -22.92 71.26
CA GLY A 756 14.35 -23.30 71.15
C GLY A 756 15.08 -23.20 72.50
N SER A 757 14.88 -22.11 73.25
CA SER A 757 15.40 -21.95 74.61
C SER A 757 14.84 -22.99 75.58
N LYS A 758 13.55 -23.35 75.46
CA LYS A 758 12.93 -24.42 76.25
C LYS A 758 13.49 -25.81 75.89
N TYR A 759 13.84 -26.07 74.63
CA TYR A 759 14.48 -27.31 74.20
C TYR A 759 15.98 -27.38 74.57
N LEU A 760 16.70 -26.26 74.44
CA LEU A 760 18.10 -26.14 74.87
C LEU A 760 18.24 -26.22 76.39
N SER A 761 17.25 -25.75 77.16
CA SER A 761 17.19 -25.96 78.61
C SER A 761 17.00 -27.43 79.02
N LYS A 762 16.63 -28.32 78.08
CA LYS A 762 16.58 -29.79 78.26
C LYS A 762 17.80 -30.53 77.73
N ILE A 763 18.63 -29.92 76.88
CA ILE A 763 19.83 -30.53 76.30
C ILE A 763 21.05 -29.70 76.70
N ASN A 764 21.44 -29.89 77.97
CA ASN A 764 22.80 -29.79 78.55
C ASN A 764 22.85 -29.01 79.87
N PHE A 765 22.84 -29.78 80.96
CA PHE A 765 23.52 -29.43 82.21
C PHE A 765 25.05 -29.60 82.12
N ILE A 766 25.66 -29.79 80.93
CA ILE A 766 27.11 -30.07 80.79
C ILE A 766 27.85 -29.23 79.72
N PHE A 767 27.18 -28.43 78.87
CA PHE A 767 27.85 -27.68 77.77
C PHE A 767 27.71 -26.16 77.85
N PHE A 768 27.30 -25.60 78.98
CA PHE A 768 27.07 -24.16 79.17
C PHE A 768 28.25 -23.41 79.83
N SER A 769 29.50 -23.86 79.69
CA SER A 769 30.67 -23.13 80.21
C SER A 769 31.62 -22.58 79.14
N LYS A 770 31.37 -22.82 77.85
CA LYS A 770 32.33 -22.39 76.80
C LYS A 770 31.79 -21.52 75.66
N PHE A 771 30.48 -21.33 75.54
CA PHE A 771 29.88 -20.47 74.50
C PHE A 771 29.39 -19.10 75.00
N SER A 772 29.46 -18.83 76.30
CA SER A 772 28.99 -17.57 76.92
C SER A 772 29.92 -16.37 76.72
N ASN A 773 31.16 -16.55 76.24
CA ASN A 773 32.12 -15.44 76.13
C ASN A 773 32.19 -14.79 74.74
N ASP A 774 31.72 -15.41 73.67
CA ASP A 774 31.92 -14.84 72.31
C ASP A 774 30.69 -14.06 71.78
N PHE A 775 29.54 -14.12 72.43
CA PHE A 775 28.34 -13.42 71.96
C PHE A 775 28.11 -12.03 72.59
N PHE A 776 28.89 -11.65 73.61
CA PHE A 776 28.71 -10.37 74.32
C PHE A 776 29.56 -9.20 73.79
N ASN A 777 30.28 -9.38 72.67
CA ASN A 777 31.15 -8.33 72.10
C ASN A 777 30.76 -7.80 70.71
N ILE A 778 29.54 -8.07 70.21
CA ILE A 778 29.05 -7.45 68.96
C ILE A 778 27.64 -6.86 69.17
N VAL A 779 27.47 -6.04 70.19
CA VAL A 779 26.56 -4.89 70.18
C VAL A 779 27.20 -3.79 71.04
N HIS A 780 28.16 -3.09 70.45
CA HIS A 780 28.43 -1.69 70.71
C HIS A 780 29.02 -1.03 69.48
#